data_AF-A0A9Q9RQP9-F1
#
_entry.id   AF-A0A9Q9RQP9-F1
#
_cell.length_a   1.000
_cell.length_b   1.000
_cell.length_c   1.000
_cell.angle_alpha   90.00
_cell.angle_beta   90.00
_cell.angle_gamma   90.00
#
_symmetry.space_group_name_H-M   'P 1'
#
loop_
_entity.id
_entity.type
_entity.pdbx_description
1 polymer ?
#
loop_
_entity_poly.entity_id
_entity_poly.type
_entity_poly.pdbx_seq_one_letter_code
_entity_poly.pdbx_strand_id
1 'polypeptide(L)'
;MPLLRNIHNRRTTRQRHINPHRILATSLLLPALTLADDEPISSTDQVSEPFVDQVTGLTMERFFGVRTSFTFALALPDTAPTNGTAGSFIGQLQFPLANGEGWGAAGLTGDMEGNFILAAWPDGKGGVMASFRQAIDEDNPAEVKGNFKVRPIPDGVSVNETSLLYTFLCENCLDSTLGLGPEAAVGDAVMGWALSERPPRGDPSNPGAFLGFHERGFGPFTARLAQAKTAGFDAVAAKALAPVGDSGSAVATVPSAFLDGGSDDEDSGDEGAGTGIGVGGGNDVDRKTTEYILRGFWGHFASAVLTDMDHADEYSFVGAVSVWGVLLLTFAATLVFVPKDGTLLRVGATIALACLQCAFYTAVVDTSITPAQKSDICLLSWGFFMNSTEQILISQIHTADLLTKREKDGHDYVGTTMLLFRGTRMYFNLRRVGVRGEISMKRRKTITRARLLCAKGAEVLAMYLIMDAAMSAPPPENHLITREKQTLSKLSTPSLEDLGFRLFGTLGYWLVTYVCNRLNHACAAVVSLSIGLSQPEDWPHLNGSISACYTVRGFWGKFWHQLYRKTFTGLGDFVPDRLLCLRRGTLLSRYTRLFLTFLASGLMHHCIGHLYSFAADERFASEWFYVLQAVGIAFEDAVQAMTAHIHIPISIRRVVGYLWVLMFLSWSTPICSYPSMRVGDIGQMVPFSVVDHFVKS
;
A
#
# COMPACT_ATOMS: atom_id res chain seq x y z
N MET A 1 -56.72 -53.42 7.34
CA MET A 1 -57.12 -52.27 6.51
C MET A 1 -57.78 -51.23 7.42
N PRO A 2 -57.47 -49.92 7.34
CA PRO A 2 -56.13 -49.33 7.27
C PRO A 2 -55.92 -48.09 8.19
N LEU A 3 -54.64 -47.77 8.41
CA LEU A 3 -53.98 -46.44 8.44
C LEU A 3 -54.54 -45.28 9.28
N LEU A 4 -53.79 -44.90 10.34
CA LEU A 4 -53.19 -43.55 10.52
C LEU A 4 -52.63 -43.38 11.97
N ARG A 5 -51.31 -43.52 12.14
CA ARG A 5 -50.57 -43.06 13.33
C ARG A 5 -49.11 -42.78 12.92
N ASN A 6 -48.50 -41.75 13.52
CA ASN A 6 -47.20 -41.11 13.26
C ASN A 6 -47.38 -39.85 12.39
N ILE A 7 -47.09 -38.62 12.85
CA ILE A 7 -45.79 -38.11 13.33
C ILE A 7 -46.01 -37.02 14.39
N HIS A 8 -45.30 -37.11 15.51
CA HIS A 8 -45.27 -36.14 16.60
C HIS A 8 -43.92 -35.40 16.60
N ASN A 9 -43.97 -34.08 16.79
CA ASN A 9 -42.89 -33.14 17.16
C ASN A 9 -41.76 -32.82 16.15
N ARG A 10 -41.98 -31.78 15.32
CA ARG A 10 -40.92 -30.83 14.96
C ARG A 10 -40.96 -29.64 15.93
N ARG A 11 -39.90 -29.49 16.73
CA ARG A 11 -39.65 -28.32 17.56
C ARG A 11 -39.42 -27.10 16.67
N THR A 12 -40.10 -26.01 16.99
CA THR A 12 -39.92 -24.68 16.43
C THR A 12 -38.56 -24.11 16.84
N THR A 13 -37.66 -23.89 15.87
CA THR A 13 -36.43 -23.12 16.06
C THR A 13 -36.77 -21.64 16.11
N ARG A 14 -36.40 -21.02 17.23
CA ARG A 14 -36.66 -19.62 17.57
C ARG A 14 -35.77 -18.70 16.72
N GLN A 15 -36.30 -18.16 15.62
CA GLN A 15 -35.66 -17.06 14.88
C GLN A 15 -35.48 -15.86 15.82
N ARG A 16 -34.23 -15.51 16.14
CA ARG A 16 -33.90 -14.24 16.81
C ARG A 16 -33.69 -13.18 15.73
N HIS A 17 -34.65 -12.26 15.63
CA HIS A 17 -34.50 -11.04 14.84
C HIS A 17 -33.27 -10.24 15.30
N ILE A 18 -32.34 -10.01 14.36
CA ILE A 18 -31.22 -9.09 14.52
C ILE A 18 -31.77 -7.68 14.36
N ASN A 19 -31.59 -6.82 15.38
CA ASN A 19 -32.02 -5.43 15.36
C ASN A 19 -30.88 -4.56 14.77
N PRO A 20 -31.04 -3.96 13.57
CA PRO A 20 -29.98 -3.24 12.85
C PRO A 20 -29.57 -1.91 13.51
N HIS A 21 -30.36 -1.38 14.45
CA HIS A 21 -30.08 -0.08 15.08
C HIS A 21 -29.01 -0.12 16.18
N ARG A 22 -28.60 -1.31 16.64
CA ARG A 22 -27.58 -1.45 17.71
C ARG A 22 -26.12 -1.44 17.22
N ILE A 23 -25.89 -1.55 15.91
CA ILE A 23 -24.55 -1.45 15.31
C ILE A 23 -24.19 0.03 15.06
N LEU A 24 -25.17 0.92 15.00
CA LEU A 24 -24.96 2.34 14.69
C LEU A 24 -24.53 3.21 15.89
N ALA A 25 -24.61 2.69 17.13
CA ALA A 25 -24.61 3.51 18.34
C ALA A 25 -23.29 3.50 19.15
N THR A 26 -22.25 2.78 18.73
CA THR A 26 -20.96 2.71 19.45
C THR A 26 -19.93 3.73 18.99
N SER A 27 -20.30 4.68 18.12
CA SER A 27 -19.36 5.59 17.43
C SER A 27 -19.20 6.98 18.06
N LEU A 28 -19.68 7.24 19.27
CA LEU A 28 -19.61 8.58 19.89
C LEU A 28 -19.17 8.48 21.36
N LEU A 29 -17.94 8.93 21.65
CA LEU A 29 -17.57 9.90 22.71
C LEU A 29 -16.04 10.14 22.79
N LEU A 30 -15.70 11.43 22.75
CA LEU A 30 -14.40 12.18 22.84
C LEU A 30 -13.82 12.21 24.30
N PRO A 31 -12.68 12.86 24.69
CA PRO A 31 -11.95 13.98 24.04
C PRO A 31 -10.40 14.14 24.21
N ALA A 32 -9.87 15.15 23.49
CA ALA A 32 -8.87 16.18 23.89
C ALA A 32 -7.35 16.09 23.53
N LEU A 33 -6.92 17.21 22.90
CA LEU A 33 -5.63 17.93 22.90
C LEU A 33 -4.51 17.62 21.85
N THR A 34 -4.35 18.66 21.01
CA THR A 34 -3.14 19.29 20.43
C THR A 34 -2.35 18.65 19.27
N LEU A 35 -2.61 19.23 18.08
CA LEU A 35 -1.71 19.79 17.05
C LEU A 35 -0.50 19.01 16.49
N ALA A 36 -0.56 18.66 15.18
CA ALA A 36 0.36 19.02 14.07
C ALA A 36 0.13 18.06 12.88
N ASP A 37 0.01 18.54 11.63
CA ASP A 37 -0.52 17.83 10.43
C ASP A 37 0.52 17.02 9.62
N ASP A 38 0.14 15.81 9.13
CA ASP A 38 0.95 14.90 8.27
C ASP A 38 0.31 14.67 6.88
N GLU A 39 -0.15 15.72 6.20
CA GLU A 39 -0.45 15.63 4.75
C GLU A 39 0.49 16.55 3.98
N PRO A 40 0.92 16.17 2.77
CA PRO A 40 1.63 17.09 1.91
C PRO A 40 0.76 18.32 1.70
N ILE A 41 1.32 19.48 2.00
CA ILE A 41 0.61 20.76 1.93
C ILE A 41 0.74 21.42 0.55
N SER A 42 1.37 20.74 -0.40
CA SER A 42 1.48 21.11 -1.81
C SER A 42 1.14 19.95 -2.76
N SER A 43 0.89 20.28 -4.04
CA SER A 43 0.67 19.31 -5.12
C SER A 43 1.46 19.69 -6.37
N THR A 44 1.53 18.77 -7.34
CA THR A 44 2.13 19.03 -8.67
C THR A 44 1.43 20.12 -9.48
N ASP A 45 0.24 20.58 -9.06
CA ASP A 45 -0.46 21.70 -9.70
C ASP A 45 0.17 23.05 -9.32
N GLN A 46 0.97 23.09 -8.26
CA GLN A 46 1.75 24.27 -7.92
C GLN A 46 3.03 24.28 -8.74
N VAL A 47 3.20 25.35 -9.50
CA VAL A 47 4.27 25.49 -10.48
C VAL A 47 5.22 26.60 -10.03
N SER A 48 6.52 26.46 -10.30
CA SER A 48 7.48 27.54 -10.08
C SER A 48 7.15 28.77 -10.92
N GLU A 49 7.53 29.95 -10.44
CA GLU A 49 7.30 31.23 -11.11
C GLU A 49 8.62 32.00 -11.32
N PRO A 50 8.70 32.92 -12.29
CA PRO A 50 9.94 33.63 -12.57
C PRO A 50 10.31 34.53 -11.37
N PHE A 51 11.58 34.49 -10.99
CA PHE A 51 12.12 35.21 -9.85
C PHE A 51 13.51 35.76 -10.19
N VAL A 52 13.82 36.98 -9.75
CA VAL A 52 15.17 37.52 -9.87
C VAL A 52 15.78 37.52 -8.48
N ASP A 53 16.86 36.77 -8.31
CA ASP A 53 17.60 36.77 -7.07
C ASP A 53 18.22 38.15 -6.83
N GLN A 54 17.85 38.77 -5.72
CA GLN A 54 18.28 40.13 -5.39
C GLN A 54 19.77 40.20 -5.02
N VAL A 55 20.36 39.07 -4.66
CA VAL A 55 21.77 38.98 -4.27
C VAL A 55 22.65 38.78 -5.50
N THR A 56 22.39 37.74 -6.29
CA THR A 56 23.25 37.38 -7.43
C THR A 56 22.84 38.06 -8.74
N GLY A 57 21.62 38.59 -8.82
CA GLY A 57 21.03 39.15 -10.04
C GLY A 57 20.56 38.09 -11.05
N LEU A 58 20.62 36.80 -10.71
CA LEU A 58 20.19 35.73 -11.60
C LEU A 58 18.67 35.69 -11.73
N THR A 59 18.20 35.54 -12.97
CA THR A 59 16.83 35.07 -13.22
C THR A 59 16.76 33.57 -12.91
N MET A 60 15.79 33.18 -12.10
CA MET A 60 15.56 31.83 -11.60
C MET A 60 14.06 31.49 -11.72
N GLU A 61 13.75 30.21 -11.57
CA GLU A 61 12.38 29.74 -11.36
C GLU A 61 12.19 29.35 -9.89
N ARG A 62 11.20 29.95 -9.21
CA ARG A 62 11.00 29.83 -7.77
C ARG A 62 9.66 29.22 -7.42
N PHE A 63 9.70 28.17 -6.62
CA PHE A 63 8.55 27.68 -5.86
C PHE A 63 8.39 28.48 -4.57
N PHE A 64 7.14 28.80 -4.20
CA PHE A 64 6.80 29.48 -2.96
C PHE A 64 5.65 28.78 -2.23
N GLY A 65 5.96 28.23 -1.05
CA GLY A 65 4.96 27.64 -0.15
C GLY A 65 4.21 28.72 0.62
N VAL A 66 3.05 29.17 0.11
CA VAL A 66 2.25 30.27 0.69
C VAL A 66 1.95 30.09 2.19
N ARG A 67 1.79 28.85 2.68
CA ARG A 67 1.47 28.54 4.09
C ARG A 67 2.70 28.46 5.02
N THR A 68 3.88 28.26 4.45
CA THR A 68 5.13 28.03 5.20
C THR A 68 6.17 29.10 4.96
N SER A 69 5.97 29.96 3.95
CA SER A 69 6.98 30.90 3.46
C SER A 69 8.30 30.23 3.05
N PHE A 70 8.27 28.92 2.79
CA PHE A 70 9.40 28.20 2.22
C PHE A 70 9.54 28.57 0.74
N THR A 71 10.75 28.83 0.30
CA THR A 71 11.09 29.01 -1.11
C THR A 71 12.20 28.06 -1.52
N PHE A 72 12.08 27.58 -2.74
CA PHE A 72 13.19 26.98 -3.46
C PHE A 72 13.21 27.58 -4.86
N ALA A 73 14.33 28.19 -5.22
CA ALA A 73 14.56 28.72 -6.57
C ALA A 73 15.73 27.99 -7.23
N LEU A 74 15.65 27.85 -8.55
CA LEU A 74 16.66 27.16 -9.34
C LEU A 74 16.97 27.93 -10.63
N ALA A 75 18.26 27.99 -10.96
CA ALA A 75 18.80 28.51 -12.21
C ALA A 75 19.69 27.47 -12.90
N LEU A 76 19.57 27.39 -14.22
CA LEU A 76 20.33 26.51 -15.10
C LEU A 76 21.25 27.32 -16.03
N PRO A 77 22.39 26.75 -16.46
CA PRO A 77 23.22 27.37 -17.48
C PRO A 77 22.48 27.44 -18.83
N ASP A 78 22.73 28.51 -19.59
CA ASP A 78 22.19 28.68 -20.95
C ASP A 78 22.72 27.64 -21.94
N THR A 79 23.95 27.17 -21.72
CA THR A 79 24.59 26.13 -22.53
C THR A 79 24.25 24.74 -22.00
N ALA A 80 23.71 23.88 -22.87
CA ALA A 80 23.46 22.48 -22.51
C ALA A 80 24.78 21.77 -22.14
N PRO A 81 24.77 20.85 -21.16
CA PRO A 81 25.93 20.03 -20.85
C PRO A 81 26.39 19.26 -22.09
N THR A 82 27.70 19.14 -22.30
CA THR A 82 28.25 18.24 -23.33
C THR A 82 27.83 16.80 -23.04
N ASN A 83 27.39 16.08 -24.08
CA ASN A 83 26.87 14.70 -23.95
C ASN A 83 27.73 13.82 -23.04
N GLY A 84 27.17 13.38 -21.91
CA GLY A 84 27.78 12.41 -21.00
C GLY A 84 28.34 12.94 -19.68
N THR A 85 28.35 14.26 -19.43
CA THR A 85 28.75 14.84 -18.13
C THR A 85 27.52 15.32 -17.34
N ALA A 86 27.45 14.95 -16.05
CA ALA A 86 26.43 15.47 -15.13
C ALA A 86 26.46 17.00 -15.10
N GLY A 87 25.31 17.64 -15.27
CA GLY A 87 25.22 19.11 -15.28
C GLY A 87 25.18 19.70 -13.86
N SER A 88 25.35 21.01 -13.75
CA SER A 88 25.24 21.74 -12.48
C SER A 88 24.10 22.73 -12.52
N PHE A 89 23.55 23.08 -11.35
CA PHE A 89 22.56 24.16 -11.21
C PHE A 89 22.87 25.03 -10.00
N ILE A 90 22.36 26.27 -10.00
CA ILE A 90 22.41 27.16 -8.83
C ILE A 90 21.05 27.10 -8.16
N GLY A 91 21.04 26.71 -6.89
CA GLY A 91 19.83 26.65 -6.07
C GLY A 91 19.83 27.76 -5.01
N GLN A 92 18.64 28.19 -4.62
CA GLN A 92 18.44 29.07 -3.48
C GLN A 92 17.33 28.50 -2.58
N LEU A 93 17.66 28.23 -1.32
CA LEU A 93 16.71 27.88 -0.27
C LEU A 93 16.49 29.10 0.61
N GLN A 94 15.22 29.46 0.85
CA GLN A 94 14.87 30.46 1.86
C GLN A 94 13.68 29.97 2.67
N PHE A 95 13.76 30.06 4.00
CA PHE A 95 12.64 29.65 4.84
C PHE A 95 12.71 30.33 6.22
N PRO A 96 11.57 30.44 6.92
CA PRO A 96 11.54 31.00 8.25
C PRO A 96 12.21 30.06 9.26
N LEU A 97 12.84 30.66 10.28
CA LEU A 97 13.38 29.98 11.45
C LEU A 97 12.55 30.37 12.68
N ALA A 98 12.50 29.46 13.66
CA ALA A 98 11.89 29.71 14.96
C ALA A 98 13.00 29.95 15.99
N ASN A 99 13.26 31.21 16.35
CA ASN A 99 14.33 31.62 17.27
C ASN A 99 15.73 31.15 16.83
N GLY A 100 16.00 31.22 15.52
CA GLY A 100 17.26 30.76 14.92
C GLY A 100 17.36 29.24 14.75
N GLU A 101 16.27 28.50 14.99
CA GLU A 101 16.21 27.04 14.82
C GLU A 101 15.30 26.63 13.66
N GLY A 102 15.57 25.45 13.10
CA GLY A 102 14.81 24.85 12.00
C GLY A 102 15.71 24.28 10.90
N TRP A 103 15.11 23.53 9.99
CA TRP A 103 15.78 23.05 8.78
C TRP A 103 14.80 22.97 7.62
N GLY A 104 15.31 23.17 6.41
CA GLY A 104 14.54 23.09 5.17
C GLY A 104 15.27 22.23 4.14
N ALA A 105 14.52 21.59 3.25
CA ALA A 105 15.11 20.72 2.25
C ALA A 105 14.37 20.78 0.91
N ALA A 106 15.11 20.56 -0.17
CA ALA A 106 14.58 20.39 -1.52
C ALA A 106 15.02 19.02 -2.08
N GLY A 107 14.07 18.30 -2.66
CA GLY A 107 14.28 17.01 -3.32
C GLY A 107 14.23 17.15 -4.84
N LEU A 108 15.05 16.35 -5.53
CA LEU A 108 15.08 16.34 -7.00
C LEU A 108 13.91 15.59 -7.63
N THR A 109 13.15 14.83 -6.83
CA THR A 109 11.87 14.21 -7.22
C THR A 109 10.72 14.65 -6.30
N GLY A 110 9.47 14.38 -6.68
CA GLY A 110 8.29 14.75 -5.89
C GLY A 110 7.94 13.82 -4.73
N ASP A 111 8.38 12.57 -4.78
CA ASP A 111 8.13 11.57 -3.74
C ASP A 111 9.25 11.59 -2.69
N MET A 112 8.97 11.12 -1.47
CA MET A 112 10.02 11.00 -0.44
C MET A 112 10.88 9.75 -0.67
N GLU A 113 10.27 8.61 -1.01
CA GLU A 113 10.98 7.32 -1.15
C GLU A 113 12.09 7.39 -2.21
N GLY A 114 13.33 7.12 -1.80
CA GLY A 114 14.51 7.10 -2.67
C GLY A 114 14.96 8.46 -3.21
N ASN A 115 14.30 9.55 -2.81
CA ASN A 115 14.59 10.90 -3.30
C ASN A 115 15.99 11.36 -2.89
N PHE A 116 16.66 12.03 -3.82
CA PHE A 116 17.91 12.73 -3.57
C PHE A 116 17.61 14.16 -3.10
N ILE A 117 17.97 14.45 -1.85
CA ILE A 117 17.53 15.63 -1.12
C ILE A 117 18.74 16.46 -0.72
N LEU A 118 18.66 17.77 -0.87
CA LEU A 118 19.56 18.69 -0.19
C LEU A 118 18.83 19.32 1.00
N ALA A 119 19.32 19.04 2.22
CA ALA A 119 18.84 19.67 3.45
C ALA A 119 19.81 20.78 3.89
N ALA A 120 19.27 21.86 4.47
CA ALA A 120 20.03 22.99 4.98
C ALA A 120 19.48 23.49 6.33
N TRP A 121 20.37 23.95 7.21
CA TRP A 121 20.04 24.46 8.55
C TRP A 121 21.14 25.37 9.11
N PRO A 122 20.89 26.16 10.17
CA PRO A 122 21.93 26.94 10.86
C PRO A 122 23.06 26.06 11.44
N ASP A 123 24.31 26.38 11.16
CA ASP A 123 25.47 25.56 11.57
C ASP A 123 25.90 25.73 13.05
N GLY A 124 25.22 26.60 13.80
CA GLY A 124 25.55 26.97 15.19
C GLY A 124 26.73 27.94 15.33
N LYS A 125 27.33 28.40 14.23
CA LYS A 125 28.48 29.33 14.16
C LYS A 125 28.19 30.60 13.35
N GLY A 126 26.92 30.81 12.99
CA GLY A 126 26.46 31.96 12.21
C GLY A 126 26.45 31.73 10.69
N GLY A 127 26.70 30.50 10.24
CA GLY A 127 26.62 30.08 8.85
C GLY A 127 25.48 29.08 8.60
N VAL A 128 25.49 28.51 7.39
CA VAL A 128 24.55 27.46 6.97
C VAL A 128 25.30 26.16 6.80
N MET A 129 24.78 25.10 7.41
CA MET A 129 25.16 23.73 7.12
C MET A 129 24.24 23.17 6.04
N ALA A 130 24.80 22.41 5.11
CA ALA A 130 24.06 21.74 4.05
C ALA A 130 24.52 20.29 3.89
N SER A 131 23.60 19.40 3.57
CA SER A 131 23.89 17.97 3.46
C SER A 131 23.03 17.31 2.40
N PHE A 132 23.66 16.52 1.53
CA PHE A 132 22.94 15.65 0.62
C PHE A 132 22.49 14.39 1.33
N ARG A 133 21.21 14.08 1.19
CA ARG A 133 20.56 12.92 1.78
C ARG A 133 19.89 12.07 0.72
N GLN A 134 19.72 10.79 1.01
CA GLN A 134 18.88 9.90 0.21
C GLN A 134 17.86 9.20 1.10
N ALA A 135 16.58 9.37 0.76
CA ALA A 135 15.44 8.95 1.58
C ALA A 135 15.06 7.47 1.34
N ILE A 136 16.03 6.57 1.52
CA ILE A 136 15.79 5.11 1.57
C ILE A 136 15.18 4.72 2.94
N ASP A 137 15.59 5.43 3.99
CA ASP A 137 14.98 5.41 5.32
C ASP A 137 14.21 6.73 5.50
N GLU A 138 12.87 6.66 5.49
CA GLU A 138 11.98 7.82 5.53
C GLU A 138 11.96 8.51 6.91
N ASP A 139 12.39 7.82 7.98
CA ASP A 139 12.41 8.42 9.32
C ASP A 139 13.59 9.41 9.50
N ASN A 140 14.71 9.16 8.83
CA ASN A 140 15.86 10.06 8.75
C ASN A 140 16.74 9.72 7.54
N PRO A 141 16.59 10.42 6.41
CA PRO A 141 17.37 10.21 5.21
C PRO A 141 18.89 10.23 5.50
N ALA A 142 19.59 9.17 5.08
CA ALA A 142 21.02 9.01 5.33
C ALA A 142 21.83 10.03 4.52
N GLU A 143 22.92 10.54 5.09
CA GLU A 143 23.88 11.38 4.36
C GLU A 143 24.58 10.58 3.26
N VAL A 144 24.61 11.13 2.06
CA VAL A 144 25.17 10.48 0.88
C VAL A 144 26.30 11.27 0.25
N LYS A 145 27.27 10.54 -0.31
CA LYS A 145 28.41 11.09 -1.07
C LYS A 145 28.50 10.47 -2.45
N GLY A 146 29.01 11.26 -3.39
CA GLY A 146 29.23 10.87 -4.78
C GLY A 146 30.03 11.93 -5.54
N ASN A 147 29.84 11.95 -6.86
CA ASN A 147 30.50 12.92 -7.77
C ASN A 147 29.89 14.32 -7.73
N PHE A 148 28.79 14.50 -6.99
CA PHE A 148 28.15 15.79 -6.75
C PHE A 148 28.76 16.52 -5.55
N LYS A 149 28.65 17.84 -5.55
CA LYS A 149 29.09 18.72 -4.46
C LYS A 149 28.12 19.89 -4.25
N VAL A 150 27.92 20.27 -3.00
CA VAL A 150 27.20 21.51 -2.64
C VAL A 150 28.23 22.54 -2.24
N ARG A 151 28.24 23.68 -2.93
CA ARG A 151 29.19 24.77 -2.70
C ARG A 151 28.44 26.06 -2.37
N PRO A 152 28.64 26.63 -1.17
CA PRO A 152 28.00 27.90 -0.81
C PRO A 152 28.44 29.03 -1.74
N ILE A 153 27.50 29.89 -2.14
CA ILE A 153 27.79 31.15 -2.83
C ILE A 153 27.75 32.27 -1.77
N PRO A 154 28.90 32.86 -1.41
CA PRO A 154 29.06 33.61 -0.16
C PRO A 154 28.11 34.81 -0.07
N ASP A 155 27.86 35.48 -1.20
CA ASP A 155 26.98 36.64 -1.26
C ASP A 155 25.53 36.29 -0.84
N GLY A 156 25.10 35.03 -1.06
CA GLY A 156 23.74 34.54 -0.84
C GLY A 156 23.57 33.61 0.35
N VAL A 157 24.44 33.70 1.35
CA VAL A 157 24.32 32.96 2.61
C VAL A 157 24.02 33.94 3.75
N SER A 158 22.88 33.78 4.40
CA SER A 158 22.56 34.53 5.62
C SER A 158 21.67 33.74 6.56
N VAL A 159 21.93 33.88 7.86
CA VAL A 159 21.14 33.28 8.93
C VAL A 159 20.89 34.35 10.00
N ASN A 160 19.66 34.45 10.46
CA ASN A 160 19.27 35.25 11.61
C ASN A 160 18.22 34.48 12.43
N GLU A 161 17.64 35.11 13.47
CA GLU A 161 16.66 34.44 14.33
C GLU A 161 15.34 34.06 13.64
N THR A 162 15.03 34.68 12.50
CA THR A 162 13.72 34.59 11.83
C THR A 162 13.79 33.95 10.45
N SER A 163 14.96 33.89 9.81
CA SER A 163 15.08 33.35 8.47
C SER A 163 16.48 32.84 8.14
N LEU A 164 16.51 31.87 7.24
CA LEU A 164 17.69 31.35 6.58
C LEU A 164 17.58 31.63 5.07
N LEU A 165 18.68 32.09 4.47
CA LEU A 165 18.89 32.17 3.03
C LEU A 165 20.17 31.40 2.69
N TYR A 166 20.08 30.49 1.73
CA TYR A 166 21.20 29.70 1.27
C TYR A 166 21.18 29.54 -0.25
N THR A 167 22.00 30.35 -0.91
CA THR A 167 22.33 30.21 -2.33
C THR A 167 23.58 29.34 -2.48
N PHE A 168 23.49 28.33 -3.35
CA PHE A 168 24.55 27.34 -3.54
C PHE A 168 24.67 26.89 -5.00
N LEU A 169 25.87 26.47 -5.38
CA LEU A 169 26.11 25.70 -6.59
C LEU A 169 25.97 24.21 -6.25
N CYS A 170 25.03 23.54 -6.90
CA CYS A 170 24.90 22.09 -6.93
C CYS A 170 25.73 21.56 -8.10
N GLU A 171 27.01 21.31 -7.84
CA GLU A 171 27.97 20.81 -8.82
C GLU A 171 27.65 19.34 -9.13
N ASN A 172 27.52 18.99 -10.41
CA ASN A 172 27.23 17.65 -10.93
C ASN A 172 25.92 17.01 -10.38
N CYS A 173 24.91 17.82 -10.05
CA CYS A 173 23.62 17.35 -9.54
C CYS A 173 22.57 17.06 -10.62
N LEU A 174 22.77 17.53 -11.86
CA LEU A 174 21.89 17.20 -13.00
C LEU A 174 22.34 15.87 -13.61
N ASP A 175 22.03 14.81 -12.88
CA ASP A 175 22.31 13.43 -13.23
C ASP A 175 20.98 12.66 -13.21
N SER A 176 20.72 11.91 -14.29
CA SER A 176 19.48 11.15 -14.42
C SER A 176 19.39 10.06 -13.36
N THR A 177 20.52 9.60 -12.81
CA THR A 177 20.57 8.67 -11.67
C THR A 177 20.28 9.32 -10.32
N LEU A 178 20.12 10.64 -10.24
CA LEU A 178 19.71 11.36 -9.03
C LEU A 178 18.26 11.87 -9.10
N GLY A 179 17.59 11.72 -10.26
CA GLY A 179 16.19 12.08 -10.47
C GLY A 179 16.00 13.26 -11.41
N LEU A 180 17.07 14.00 -11.70
CA LEU A 180 17.03 15.18 -12.56
C LEU A 180 18.13 15.10 -13.62
N GLY A 181 17.85 14.41 -14.72
CA GLY A 181 18.83 14.27 -15.80
C GLY A 181 19.10 15.56 -16.57
N PRO A 182 20.19 15.62 -17.36
CA PRO A 182 20.47 16.73 -18.27
C PRO A 182 19.29 17.04 -19.23
N GLU A 183 18.51 16.02 -19.59
CA GLU A 183 17.29 16.12 -20.38
C GLU A 183 16.15 16.88 -19.68
N ALA A 184 16.17 16.99 -18.34
CA ALA A 184 15.15 17.74 -17.62
C ALA A 184 15.27 19.25 -17.87
N ALA A 185 16.45 19.74 -18.29
CA ALA A 185 16.71 21.14 -18.63
C ALA A 185 15.97 21.63 -19.90
N VAL A 186 15.20 20.77 -20.58
CA VAL A 186 14.37 21.14 -21.75
C VAL A 186 12.86 21.07 -21.51
N GLY A 187 12.41 20.76 -20.29
CA GLY A 187 10.99 20.67 -19.95
C GLY A 187 10.68 21.06 -18.50
N ASP A 188 9.59 20.52 -17.97
CA ASP A 188 9.21 20.66 -16.56
C ASP A 188 9.57 19.38 -15.81
N ALA A 189 9.90 19.49 -14.52
CA ALA A 189 10.20 18.36 -13.65
C ALA A 189 9.44 18.47 -12.32
N VAL A 190 9.00 17.35 -11.77
CA VAL A 190 8.38 17.33 -10.44
C VAL A 190 9.48 17.22 -9.39
N MET A 191 9.49 18.18 -8.46
CA MET A 191 10.44 18.27 -7.36
C MET A 191 9.69 18.27 -6.02
N GLY A 192 10.42 18.08 -4.92
CA GLY A 192 9.88 17.98 -3.58
C GLY A 192 10.48 19.04 -2.65
N TRP A 193 9.78 19.34 -1.56
CA TRP A 193 10.30 20.19 -0.50
C TRP A 193 9.83 19.74 0.87
N ALA A 194 10.56 20.16 1.91
CA ALA A 194 10.26 19.86 3.30
C ALA A 194 10.75 20.97 4.23
N LEU A 195 10.06 21.19 5.34
CA LEU A 195 10.39 22.20 6.35
C LEU A 195 10.07 21.69 7.77
N SER A 196 10.98 21.95 8.70
CA SER A 196 10.80 21.80 10.15
C SER A 196 11.20 23.08 10.86
N GLU A 197 10.43 23.47 11.87
CA GLU A 197 10.82 24.54 12.81
C GLU A 197 11.71 23.99 13.94
N ARG A 198 11.88 22.66 14.03
CA ARG A 198 12.77 22.01 15.00
C ARG A 198 14.18 21.91 14.41
N PRO A 199 15.23 22.14 15.21
CA PRO A 199 16.60 21.98 14.73
C PRO A 199 16.96 20.50 14.55
N PRO A 200 17.92 20.17 13.68
CA PRO A 200 18.52 18.84 13.65
C PRO A 200 19.09 18.45 15.02
N ARG A 201 19.00 17.17 15.36
CA ARG A 201 19.53 16.62 16.62
C ARG A 201 21.00 16.27 16.45
N GLY A 202 21.82 16.66 17.43
CA GLY A 202 23.26 16.41 17.46
C GLY A 202 24.06 17.70 17.30
N ASP A 203 25.29 17.59 16.80
CA ASP A 203 26.13 18.74 16.47
C ASP A 203 25.62 19.40 15.17
N PRO A 204 25.15 20.66 15.21
CA PRO A 204 24.63 21.34 14.02
C PRO A 204 25.70 21.60 12.95
N SER A 205 26.99 21.54 13.31
CA SER A 205 28.10 21.65 12.37
C SER A 205 28.46 20.31 11.69
N ASN A 206 27.82 19.22 12.09
CA ASN A 206 27.99 17.90 11.47
C ASN A 206 26.95 17.71 10.35
N PRO A 207 27.35 17.55 9.08
CA PRO A 207 26.42 17.31 7.97
C PRO A 207 25.66 15.99 8.12
N GLY A 208 26.09 15.07 8.99
CA GLY A 208 25.39 13.83 9.34
C GLY A 208 24.35 13.95 10.47
N ALA A 209 24.03 15.16 10.94
CA ALA A 209 23.04 15.40 12.00
C ALA A 209 21.66 14.78 11.68
N PHE A 210 20.90 14.41 12.70
CA PHE A 210 19.59 13.76 12.52
C PHE A 210 18.50 14.81 12.31
N LEU A 211 17.86 14.83 11.14
CA LEU A 211 16.89 15.89 10.77
C LEU A 211 15.56 15.73 11.51
N GLY A 212 15.09 14.50 11.72
CA GLY A 212 13.75 14.23 12.22
C GLY A 212 12.66 14.55 11.19
N PHE A 213 11.41 14.60 11.65
CA PHE A 213 10.26 14.80 10.77
C PHE A 213 10.07 16.29 10.42
N HIS A 214 9.71 16.58 9.18
CA HIS A 214 9.40 17.93 8.68
C HIS A 214 7.95 18.35 9.03
N GLU A 215 7.69 18.64 10.30
CA GLU A 215 6.34 18.89 10.82
C GLU A 215 5.71 20.22 10.36
N ARG A 216 6.52 21.16 9.84
CA ARG A 216 6.00 22.46 9.41
C ARG A 216 5.35 22.40 8.03
N GLY A 217 5.80 21.45 7.21
CA GLY A 217 5.14 21.04 5.99
C GLY A 217 6.10 20.55 4.90
N PHE A 218 5.54 19.84 3.94
CA PHE A 218 6.26 19.19 2.85
C PHE A 218 5.32 18.96 1.66
N GLY A 219 5.88 18.57 0.51
CA GLY A 219 5.09 18.04 -0.61
C GLY A 219 5.76 18.25 -1.98
N PRO A 220 5.12 17.78 -3.05
CA PRO A 220 5.62 17.97 -4.41
C PRO A 220 5.22 19.34 -4.99
N PHE A 221 5.95 19.78 -6.01
CA PHE A 221 5.62 20.90 -6.90
C PHE A 221 6.23 20.66 -8.30
N THR A 222 5.76 21.38 -9.31
CA THR A 222 6.30 21.31 -10.68
C THR A 222 7.28 22.46 -10.93
N ALA A 223 8.55 22.13 -11.17
CA ALA A 223 9.61 23.07 -11.53
C ALA A 223 9.69 23.24 -13.05
N ARG A 224 9.63 24.49 -13.53
CA ARG A 224 9.72 24.87 -14.94
C ARG A 224 11.16 25.01 -15.40
N LEU A 225 11.86 23.90 -15.52
CA LEU A 225 13.32 23.89 -15.75
C LEU A 225 13.71 24.50 -17.10
N ALA A 226 12.89 24.33 -18.15
CA ALA A 226 13.15 24.98 -19.43
C ALA A 226 13.24 26.51 -19.33
N GLN A 227 12.48 27.11 -18.39
CA GLN A 227 12.42 28.54 -18.13
C GLN A 227 13.46 29.00 -17.08
N ALA A 228 14.14 28.07 -16.42
CA ALA A 228 15.15 28.36 -15.40
C ALA A 228 16.53 28.71 -15.99
N LYS A 229 16.70 28.71 -17.33
CA LYS A 229 17.96 29.06 -17.99
C LYS A 229 18.27 30.53 -17.83
N THR A 230 19.52 30.84 -17.49
CA THR A 230 19.91 32.21 -17.16
C THR A 230 21.31 32.57 -17.66
N ALA A 231 21.40 33.79 -18.19
CA ALA A 231 22.67 34.40 -18.53
C ALA A 231 23.41 34.80 -17.25
N GLY A 232 24.75 34.62 -17.23
CA GLY A 232 25.57 34.93 -16.07
C GLY A 232 25.68 33.80 -15.03
N PHE A 233 25.09 32.63 -15.30
CA PHE A 233 25.27 31.42 -14.49
C PHE A 233 26.74 31.16 -14.14
N ASP A 234 27.62 31.12 -15.15
CA ASP A 234 29.04 30.79 -14.95
C ASP A 234 29.77 31.82 -14.07
N ALA A 235 29.43 33.11 -14.21
CA ALA A 235 30.01 34.18 -13.42
C ALA A 235 29.64 34.06 -11.94
N VAL A 236 28.41 33.63 -11.64
CA VAL A 236 27.94 33.40 -10.27
C VAL A 236 28.48 32.07 -9.72
N ALA A 237 28.49 31.01 -10.54
CA ALA A 237 29.07 29.71 -10.18
C ALA A 237 30.57 29.83 -9.83
N ALA A 238 31.33 30.68 -10.53
CA ALA A 238 32.75 30.93 -10.26
C ALA A 238 33.04 31.53 -8.88
N LYS A 239 32.03 32.11 -8.20
CA LYS A 239 32.16 32.63 -6.83
C LYS A 239 31.95 31.56 -5.75
N ALA A 240 31.54 30.35 -6.12
CA ALA A 240 31.21 29.30 -5.16
C ALA A 240 32.44 28.90 -4.34
N LEU A 241 32.26 28.75 -3.02
CA LEU A 241 33.31 28.39 -2.08
C LEU A 241 33.74 26.91 -2.23
N ALA A 242 34.65 26.49 -1.35
CA ALA A 242 34.96 25.08 -1.17
C ALA A 242 33.67 24.27 -0.88
N PRO A 243 33.59 23.02 -1.36
CA PRO A 243 32.43 22.18 -1.11
C PRO A 243 32.27 21.92 0.38
N VAL A 244 31.02 21.81 0.83
CA VAL A 244 30.72 21.34 2.20
C VAL A 244 31.27 19.92 2.33
N GLY A 245 32.03 19.67 3.39
CA GLY A 245 32.67 18.37 3.63
C GLY A 245 31.65 17.30 4.01
N ASP A 246 31.95 16.04 3.70
CA ASP A 246 31.13 14.89 4.09
C ASP A 246 31.47 14.45 5.53
N SER A 247 30.49 13.93 6.29
CA SER A 247 30.79 13.31 7.59
C SER A 247 31.43 11.93 7.43
N GLY A 248 32.02 11.41 8.52
CA GLY A 248 32.51 10.03 8.58
C GLY A 248 31.41 8.97 8.39
N SER A 249 30.13 9.34 8.52
CA SER A 249 28.98 8.46 8.32
C SER A 249 28.37 8.53 6.92
N ALA A 250 28.88 9.37 6.01
CA ALA A 250 28.36 9.50 4.67
C ALA A 250 28.52 8.19 3.85
N VAL A 251 27.40 7.67 3.34
CA VAL A 251 27.33 6.46 2.52
C VAL A 251 27.33 6.79 1.04
N ALA A 252 27.69 5.83 0.17
CA ALA A 252 27.59 6.06 -1.27
C ALA A 252 26.12 6.25 -1.67
N THR A 253 25.85 7.20 -2.57
CA THR A 253 24.52 7.35 -3.16
C THR A 253 24.15 6.11 -3.95
N VAL A 254 22.91 5.66 -3.82
CA VAL A 254 22.35 4.56 -4.62
C VAL A 254 21.80 5.16 -5.92
N PRO A 255 22.39 4.86 -7.09
CA PRO A 255 21.91 5.38 -8.36
C PRO A 255 20.46 4.96 -8.59
N SER A 256 19.63 5.91 -9.00
CA SER A 256 18.24 5.68 -9.34
C SER A 256 17.40 5.10 -8.19
N ALA A 257 17.73 5.38 -6.92
CA ALA A 257 16.96 4.85 -5.78
C ALA A 257 15.48 5.29 -5.77
N PHE A 258 15.18 6.45 -6.36
CA PHE A 258 13.80 6.90 -6.60
C PHE A 258 13.06 6.05 -7.66
N LEU A 259 13.80 5.29 -8.48
CA LEU A 259 13.26 4.20 -9.32
C LEU A 259 13.26 2.86 -8.56
N ASP A 260 14.24 2.68 -7.67
CA ASP A 260 14.53 1.50 -6.87
C ASP A 260 13.86 1.49 -5.49
N GLY A 261 12.61 1.95 -5.46
CA GLY A 261 11.62 1.46 -4.52
C GLY A 261 11.64 -0.07 -4.40
N GLY A 262 12.23 -0.85 -5.33
CA GLY A 262 13.04 -1.99 -4.89
C GLY A 262 13.68 -2.89 -5.94
N SER A 263 14.89 -3.37 -5.65
CA SER A 263 15.25 -4.78 -5.41
C SER A 263 16.76 -4.92 -5.21
N ASP A 264 17.22 -5.50 -4.09
CA ASP A 264 18.46 -6.28 -4.07
C ASP A 264 18.07 -7.70 -4.50
N ASP A 265 18.49 -8.11 -5.68
CA ASP A 265 18.66 -9.53 -6.02
C ASP A 265 19.95 -9.60 -6.86
N GLU A 266 21.05 -9.94 -6.19
CA GLU A 266 22.18 -10.57 -6.83
C GLU A 266 21.71 -11.93 -7.36
N ASP A 267 21.68 -12.11 -8.68
CA ASP A 267 22.05 -13.42 -9.20
C ASP A 267 22.74 -13.28 -10.56
N SER A 268 23.98 -13.77 -10.55
CA SER A 268 24.89 -13.90 -11.67
C SER A 268 24.43 -15.03 -12.60
N GLY A 269 24.41 -14.75 -13.91
CA GLY A 269 24.17 -15.76 -14.93
C GLY A 269 24.28 -15.19 -16.33
N ASP A 270 25.51 -15.13 -16.82
CA ASP A 270 25.85 -14.92 -18.23
C ASP A 270 25.28 -16.06 -19.10
N GLU A 271 24.74 -15.73 -20.26
CA GLU A 271 25.17 -16.25 -21.56
C GLU A 271 24.17 -15.89 -22.69
N GLY A 272 24.72 -15.45 -23.83
CA GLY A 272 24.29 -15.98 -25.13
C GLY A 272 23.58 -15.03 -26.09
N ALA A 273 24.33 -14.53 -27.06
CA ALA A 273 23.94 -13.64 -28.14
C ALA A 273 23.12 -14.27 -29.30
N GLY A 274 22.48 -13.39 -30.09
CA GLY A 274 22.03 -13.61 -31.48
C GLY A 274 20.59 -14.11 -31.62
N THR A 275 19.74 -13.66 -32.55
CA THR A 275 19.86 -12.89 -33.80
C THR A 275 18.45 -12.40 -34.16
N GLY A 276 18.33 -11.24 -34.82
CA GLY A 276 17.03 -10.73 -35.28
C GLY A 276 16.38 -11.57 -36.38
N ILE A 277 15.07 -11.39 -36.57
CA ILE A 277 14.33 -11.35 -37.85
C ILE A 277 12.83 -11.13 -37.57
N GLY A 278 12.23 -10.19 -38.31
CA GLY A 278 10.94 -10.44 -38.99
C GLY A 278 9.64 -10.09 -38.26
N VAL A 279 9.14 -8.89 -38.53
CA VAL A 279 7.70 -8.56 -38.46
C VAL A 279 6.95 -9.41 -39.50
N GLY A 280 5.90 -10.11 -39.07
CA GLY A 280 4.99 -10.84 -39.97
C GLY A 280 3.72 -11.28 -39.24
N GLY A 281 2.56 -10.80 -39.69
CA GLY A 281 1.27 -10.92 -39.02
C GLY A 281 0.69 -12.34 -38.97
N GLY A 282 -0.21 -12.55 -38.00
CA GLY A 282 -0.96 -13.79 -37.82
C GLY A 282 -2.09 -13.64 -36.80
N ASN A 283 -3.03 -12.72 -37.04
CA ASN A 283 -4.12 -12.39 -36.10
C ASN A 283 -5.38 -13.27 -36.18
N ASP A 284 -5.42 -14.34 -36.98
CA ASP A 284 -6.68 -15.07 -37.20
C ASP A 284 -6.70 -16.56 -36.80
N VAL A 285 -5.56 -17.13 -36.39
CA VAL A 285 -5.49 -18.58 -36.05
C VAL A 285 -5.65 -18.85 -34.55
N ASP A 286 -5.41 -17.86 -33.68
CA ASP A 286 -5.35 -18.07 -32.23
C ASP A 286 -6.71 -17.96 -31.51
N ARG A 287 -7.68 -17.23 -32.09
CA ARG A 287 -9.00 -16.99 -31.48
C ARG A 287 -9.87 -18.25 -31.41
N LYS A 288 -9.82 -19.10 -32.44
CA LYS A 288 -10.65 -20.32 -32.52
C LYS A 288 -10.10 -21.46 -31.66
N THR A 289 -8.79 -21.59 -31.55
CA THR A 289 -8.14 -22.58 -30.67
C THR A 289 -8.37 -22.24 -29.20
N THR A 290 -8.31 -20.95 -28.87
CA THR A 290 -8.60 -20.44 -27.52
C THR A 290 -10.09 -20.63 -27.17
N GLU A 291 -11.03 -20.39 -28.07
CA GLU A 291 -12.46 -20.69 -27.85
C GLU A 291 -12.74 -22.18 -27.62
N TYR A 292 -12.02 -23.08 -28.31
CA TYR A 292 -12.20 -24.53 -28.17
C TYR A 292 -11.64 -25.06 -26.83
N ILE A 293 -10.50 -24.53 -26.38
CA ILE A 293 -9.90 -24.85 -25.08
C ILE A 293 -10.73 -24.23 -23.93
N LEU A 294 -11.28 -23.02 -24.12
CA LEU A 294 -12.16 -22.37 -23.15
C LEU A 294 -13.49 -23.12 -22.98
N ARG A 295 -14.11 -23.62 -24.06
CA ARG A 295 -15.29 -24.48 -23.96
C ARG A 295 -14.98 -25.83 -23.32
N GLY A 296 -13.80 -26.39 -23.56
CA GLY A 296 -13.34 -27.64 -22.95
C GLY A 296 -13.11 -27.50 -21.45
N PHE A 297 -12.33 -26.50 -21.02
CA PHE A 297 -11.94 -26.32 -19.62
C PHE A 297 -13.09 -25.83 -18.74
N TRP A 298 -13.92 -24.88 -19.21
CA TRP A 298 -15.13 -24.48 -18.49
C TRP A 298 -16.24 -25.52 -18.61
N GLY A 299 -16.33 -26.25 -19.72
CA GLY A 299 -17.22 -27.38 -19.85
C GLY A 299 -16.89 -28.49 -18.85
N HIS A 300 -15.60 -28.76 -18.61
CA HIS A 300 -15.16 -29.79 -17.65
C HIS A 300 -15.12 -29.29 -16.20
N PHE A 301 -14.80 -28.01 -15.94
CA PHE A 301 -14.85 -27.43 -14.59
C PHE A 301 -16.29 -27.19 -14.14
N ALA A 302 -17.16 -26.66 -15.01
CA ALA A 302 -18.58 -26.58 -14.74
C ALA A 302 -19.19 -27.99 -14.67
N SER A 303 -18.82 -28.93 -15.55
CA SER A 303 -19.31 -30.31 -15.45
C SER A 303 -18.83 -31.01 -14.18
N ALA A 304 -17.59 -30.81 -13.72
CA ALA A 304 -17.08 -31.44 -12.50
C ALA A 304 -17.69 -30.85 -11.21
N VAL A 305 -18.14 -29.59 -11.25
CA VAL A 305 -18.87 -28.93 -10.15
C VAL A 305 -20.38 -29.22 -10.23
N LEU A 306 -20.94 -29.40 -11.43
CA LEU A 306 -22.39 -29.58 -11.65
C LEU A 306 -22.84 -31.05 -11.68
N THR A 307 -21.95 -32.04 -11.77
CA THR A 307 -22.37 -33.46 -11.87
C THR A 307 -22.88 -34.08 -10.58
N ASP A 308 -22.92 -33.34 -9.46
CA ASP A 308 -23.36 -33.89 -8.16
C ASP A 308 -24.10 -32.86 -7.27
N MET A 309 -24.83 -31.91 -7.88
CA MET A 309 -25.61 -30.91 -7.14
C MET A 309 -27.09 -31.28 -7.10
N ASP A 310 -27.67 -31.37 -5.90
CA ASP A 310 -29.12 -31.46 -5.72
C ASP A 310 -29.80 -30.21 -6.33
N HIS A 311 -31.01 -30.34 -6.86
CA HIS A 311 -31.73 -29.22 -7.50
C HIS A 311 -31.84 -27.96 -6.63
N ALA A 312 -31.82 -28.09 -5.29
CA ALA A 312 -31.84 -26.96 -4.36
C ALA A 312 -30.53 -26.14 -4.39
N ASP A 313 -29.38 -26.79 -4.58
CA ASP A 313 -28.08 -26.12 -4.66
C ASP A 313 -27.89 -25.36 -5.96
N GLU A 314 -28.49 -25.85 -7.05
CA GLU A 314 -28.50 -25.18 -8.35
C GLU A 314 -29.19 -23.80 -8.28
N TYR A 315 -30.35 -23.72 -7.59
CA TYR A 315 -31.06 -22.44 -7.39
C TYR A 315 -30.26 -21.46 -6.53
N SER A 316 -29.64 -21.92 -5.44
CA SER A 316 -28.83 -21.07 -4.56
C SER A 316 -27.59 -20.53 -5.29
N PHE A 317 -26.91 -21.37 -6.06
CA PHE A 317 -25.72 -20.97 -6.83
C PHE A 317 -26.07 -19.98 -7.95
N VAL A 318 -27.10 -20.27 -8.77
CA VAL A 318 -27.58 -19.36 -9.81
C VAL A 318 -28.05 -18.04 -9.20
N GLY A 319 -28.71 -18.10 -8.03
CA GLY A 319 -29.09 -16.94 -7.24
C GLY A 319 -27.88 -16.09 -6.86
N ALA A 320 -26.84 -16.70 -6.29
CA ALA A 320 -25.61 -16.00 -5.90
C ALA A 320 -24.92 -15.32 -7.10
N VAL A 321 -24.77 -16.02 -8.22
CA VAL A 321 -24.16 -15.48 -9.46
C VAL A 321 -24.99 -14.31 -10.00
N SER A 322 -26.32 -14.44 -10.01
CA SER A 322 -27.23 -13.40 -10.50
C SER A 322 -27.16 -12.14 -9.64
N VAL A 323 -27.21 -12.28 -8.31
CA VAL A 323 -27.09 -11.14 -7.38
C VAL A 323 -25.73 -10.46 -7.54
N TRP A 324 -24.66 -11.24 -7.71
CA TRP A 324 -23.33 -10.68 -7.93
C TRP A 324 -23.22 -9.90 -9.24
N GLY A 325 -23.83 -10.39 -10.32
CA GLY A 325 -23.93 -9.66 -11.59
C GLY A 325 -24.65 -8.32 -11.45
N VAL A 326 -25.77 -8.29 -10.69
CA VAL A 326 -26.51 -7.04 -10.40
C VAL A 326 -25.66 -6.08 -9.56
N LEU A 327 -24.88 -6.61 -8.60
CA LEU A 327 -23.97 -5.82 -7.78
C LEU A 327 -22.90 -5.13 -8.65
N LEU A 328 -22.24 -5.88 -9.53
CA LEU A 328 -21.25 -5.33 -10.47
C LEU A 328 -21.84 -4.25 -11.37
N LEU A 329 -23.03 -4.50 -11.93
CA LEU A 329 -23.70 -3.54 -12.80
C LEU A 329 -24.09 -2.27 -12.03
N THR A 330 -24.63 -2.42 -10.81
CA THR A 330 -25.01 -1.29 -9.95
C THR A 330 -23.79 -0.43 -9.62
N PHE A 331 -22.67 -1.06 -9.28
CA PHE A 331 -21.41 -0.38 -9.03
C PHE A 331 -20.91 0.38 -10.27
N ALA A 332 -20.81 -0.31 -11.41
CA ALA A 332 -20.34 0.30 -12.66
C ALA A 332 -21.24 1.46 -13.11
N ALA A 333 -22.57 1.28 -13.05
CA ALA A 333 -23.54 2.32 -13.36
C ALA A 333 -23.40 3.54 -12.43
N THR A 334 -23.10 3.32 -11.15
CA THR A 334 -22.84 4.42 -10.20
C THR A 334 -21.63 5.23 -10.62
N LEU A 335 -20.52 4.58 -11.00
CA LEU A 335 -19.32 5.30 -11.44
C LEU A 335 -19.55 6.10 -12.73
N VAL A 336 -20.36 5.58 -13.65
CA VAL A 336 -20.57 6.15 -14.99
C VAL A 336 -21.64 7.24 -15.03
N PHE A 337 -22.72 7.08 -14.26
CA PHE A 337 -23.89 7.97 -14.36
C PHE A 337 -24.08 8.90 -13.16
N VAL A 338 -23.45 8.61 -12.01
CA VAL A 338 -23.60 9.45 -10.82
C VAL A 338 -22.43 10.43 -10.72
N PRO A 339 -22.69 11.75 -10.82
CA PRO A 339 -21.63 12.74 -10.80
C PRO A 339 -20.97 12.81 -9.42
N LYS A 340 -19.77 13.43 -9.36
CA LYS A 340 -18.93 13.46 -8.14
C LYS A 340 -19.61 14.21 -6.98
N ASP A 341 -20.35 15.26 -7.28
CA ASP A 341 -21.08 16.13 -6.36
C ASP A 341 -22.44 15.54 -5.90
N GLY A 342 -22.93 14.51 -6.58
CA GLY A 342 -24.18 13.80 -6.29
C GLY A 342 -24.16 12.93 -5.02
N THR A 343 -23.84 13.52 -3.86
CA THR A 343 -23.59 12.81 -2.60
C THR A 343 -24.76 11.92 -2.17
N LEU A 344 -26.01 12.41 -2.27
CA LEU A 344 -27.20 11.63 -1.90
C LEU A 344 -27.37 10.38 -2.78
N LEU A 345 -27.16 10.51 -4.09
CA LEU A 345 -27.24 9.38 -5.03
C LEU A 345 -26.12 8.37 -4.78
N ARG A 346 -24.91 8.84 -4.46
CA ARG A 346 -23.77 7.98 -4.10
C ARG A 346 -24.04 7.20 -2.81
N VAL A 347 -24.58 7.85 -1.77
CA VAL A 347 -25.00 7.19 -0.53
C VAL A 347 -26.11 6.18 -0.79
N GLY A 348 -27.13 6.54 -1.60
CA GLY A 348 -28.19 5.62 -2.00
C GLY A 348 -27.67 4.39 -2.74
N ALA A 349 -26.73 4.58 -3.67
CA ALA A 349 -26.07 3.48 -4.39
C ALA A 349 -25.27 2.57 -3.45
N THR A 350 -24.53 3.13 -2.49
CA THR A 350 -23.83 2.33 -1.48
C THR A 350 -24.79 1.51 -0.60
N ILE A 351 -25.94 2.08 -0.21
CA ILE A 351 -26.97 1.34 0.53
C ILE A 351 -27.53 0.20 -0.32
N ALA A 352 -27.81 0.43 -1.61
CA ALA A 352 -28.24 -0.61 -2.52
C ALA A 352 -27.21 -1.72 -2.68
N LEU A 353 -25.92 -1.36 -2.82
CA LEU A 353 -24.81 -2.32 -2.86
C LEU A 353 -24.70 -3.12 -1.55
N ALA A 354 -24.93 -2.49 -0.39
CA ALA A 354 -24.93 -3.19 0.89
C ALA A 354 -26.08 -4.22 0.98
N CYS A 355 -27.28 -3.87 0.52
CA CYS A 355 -28.41 -4.80 0.44
C CYS A 355 -28.13 -5.96 -0.51
N LEU A 356 -27.57 -5.69 -1.70
CA LEU A 356 -27.17 -6.71 -2.66
C LEU A 356 -26.07 -7.62 -2.11
N GLN A 357 -25.09 -7.04 -1.39
CA GLN A 357 -24.05 -7.81 -0.72
C GLN A 357 -24.66 -8.72 0.35
N CYS A 358 -25.60 -8.23 1.17
CA CYS A 358 -26.32 -9.07 2.13
C CYS A 358 -27.09 -10.22 1.43
N ALA A 359 -27.75 -9.96 0.31
CA ALA A 359 -28.44 -10.99 -0.46
C ALA A 359 -27.47 -12.03 -1.03
N PHE A 360 -26.32 -11.59 -1.55
CA PHE A 360 -25.25 -12.47 -2.02
C PHE A 360 -24.73 -13.37 -0.88
N TYR A 361 -24.49 -12.78 0.29
CA TYR A 361 -24.08 -13.50 1.49
C TYR A 361 -25.05 -14.62 1.87
N THR A 362 -26.35 -14.31 1.93
CA THR A 362 -27.38 -15.31 2.23
C THR A 362 -27.38 -16.43 1.18
N ALA A 363 -27.30 -16.08 -0.10
CA ALA A 363 -27.26 -17.08 -1.18
C ALA A 363 -26.03 -18.00 -1.08
N VAL A 364 -24.86 -17.47 -0.72
CA VAL A 364 -23.64 -18.29 -0.50
C VAL A 364 -23.80 -19.21 0.71
N VAL A 365 -24.37 -18.71 1.82
CA VAL A 365 -24.59 -19.51 3.03
C VAL A 365 -25.52 -20.70 2.76
N ASP A 366 -26.51 -20.52 1.88
CA ASP A 366 -27.51 -21.52 1.50
C ASP A 366 -27.00 -22.58 0.50
N THR A 367 -25.75 -22.49 0.02
CA THR A 367 -25.15 -23.51 -0.86
C THR A 367 -24.63 -24.72 -0.07
N SER A 368 -24.42 -25.86 -0.72
CA SER A 368 -23.81 -27.07 -0.12
C SER A 368 -22.29 -27.06 -0.01
N ILE A 369 -21.60 -26.02 -0.50
CA ILE A 369 -20.13 -25.95 -0.47
C ILE A 369 -19.60 -25.93 0.98
N THR A 370 -18.33 -26.27 1.17
CA THR A 370 -17.76 -26.44 2.51
C THR A 370 -17.76 -25.14 3.31
N PRO A 371 -17.83 -25.18 4.66
CA PRO A 371 -17.63 -23.99 5.49
C PRO A 371 -16.34 -23.22 5.16
N ALA A 372 -15.24 -23.91 4.84
CA ALA A 372 -13.99 -23.30 4.40
C ALA A 372 -14.17 -22.48 3.11
N GLN A 373 -14.82 -23.04 2.09
CA GLN A 373 -15.11 -22.36 0.82
C GLN A 373 -16.06 -21.17 1.01
N LYS A 374 -17.12 -21.33 1.82
CA LYS A 374 -18.03 -20.22 2.18
C LYS A 374 -17.25 -19.07 2.81
N SER A 375 -16.37 -19.39 3.76
CA SER A 375 -15.55 -18.39 4.45
C SER A 375 -14.68 -17.59 3.48
N ASP A 376 -14.01 -18.28 2.55
CA ASP A 376 -13.15 -17.62 1.56
C ASP A 376 -13.93 -16.68 0.63
N ILE A 377 -15.06 -17.17 0.07
CA ILE A 377 -15.94 -16.38 -0.82
C ILE A 377 -16.51 -15.16 -0.08
N CYS A 378 -16.96 -15.36 1.16
CA CYS A 378 -17.47 -14.28 1.99
C CYS A 378 -16.40 -13.23 2.27
N LEU A 379 -15.19 -13.64 2.67
CA LEU A 379 -14.09 -12.73 2.98
C LEU A 379 -13.68 -11.90 1.75
N LEU A 380 -13.51 -12.56 0.60
CA LEU A 380 -13.14 -11.91 -0.65
C LEU A 380 -14.24 -10.94 -1.12
N SER A 381 -15.51 -11.37 -1.11
CA SER A 381 -16.64 -10.53 -1.53
C SER A 381 -16.84 -9.32 -0.63
N TRP A 382 -16.61 -9.46 0.69
CA TRP A 382 -16.59 -8.32 1.61
C TRP A 382 -15.53 -7.30 1.23
N GLY A 383 -14.31 -7.78 0.92
CA GLY A 383 -13.21 -6.92 0.50
C GLY A 383 -13.56 -6.11 -0.76
N PHE A 384 -14.23 -6.73 -1.73
CA PHE A 384 -14.71 -6.02 -2.92
C PHE A 384 -15.84 -5.03 -2.62
N PHE A 385 -16.76 -5.36 -1.71
CA PHE A 385 -17.82 -4.45 -1.28
C PHE A 385 -17.27 -3.22 -0.55
N MET A 386 -16.29 -3.39 0.35
CA MET A 386 -15.68 -2.24 1.02
C MET A 386 -14.84 -1.41 0.05
N ASN A 387 -14.16 -2.07 -0.90
CA ASN A 387 -13.48 -1.39 -1.98
C ASN A 387 -14.44 -0.55 -2.83
N SER A 388 -15.62 -1.06 -3.16
CA SER A 388 -16.63 -0.30 -3.92
C SER A 388 -17.19 0.88 -3.12
N THR A 389 -17.44 0.67 -1.83
CA THR A 389 -17.88 1.72 -0.90
C THR A 389 -16.87 2.85 -0.78
N GLU A 390 -15.58 2.53 -0.61
CA GLU A 390 -14.50 3.52 -0.55
C GLU A 390 -14.42 4.32 -1.86
N GLN A 391 -14.52 3.66 -3.02
CA GLN A 391 -14.51 4.35 -4.32
C GLN A 391 -15.67 5.31 -4.50
N ILE A 392 -16.88 4.91 -4.09
CA ILE A 392 -18.08 5.70 -4.30
C ILE A 392 -18.12 6.89 -3.34
N LEU A 393 -17.84 6.67 -2.05
CA LEU A 393 -18.05 7.66 -1.00
C LEU A 393 -16.81 8.49 -0.65
N ILE A 394 -15.62 7.89 -0.68
CA ILE A 394 -14.39 8.52 -0.16
C ILE A 394 -13.53 9.03 -1.31
N SER A 395 -13.03 8.14 -2.17
CA SER A 395 -12.24 8.54 -3.35
C SER A 395 -13.09 9.28 -4.40
N GLN A 396 -14.41 9.07 -4.35
CA GLN A 396 -15.40 9.64 -5.27
C GLN A 396 -15.00 9.44 -6.74
N ILE A 397 -14.65 8.20 -7.09
CA ILE A 397 -14.36 7.80 -8.47
C ILE A 397 -15.61 8.05 -9.33
N HIS A 398 -15.38 8.57 -10.54
CA HIS A 398 -16.43 8.90 -11.50
C HIS A 398 -15.95 8.69 -12.94
N THR A 399 -16.82 8.95 -13.91
CA THR A 399 -16.58 8.69 -15.34
C THR A 399 -15.25 9.21 -15.85
N ALA A 400 -14.80 10.40 -15.43
CA ALA A 400 -13.52 10.93 -15.89
C ALA A 400 -12.32 10.12 -15.39
N ASP A 401 -12.40 9.44 -14.25
CA ASP A 401 -11.34 8.54 -13.77
C ASP A 401 -11.22 7.27 -14.64
N LEU A 402 -12.25 6.93 -15.44
CA LEU A 402 -12.29 5.75 -16.33
C LEU A 402 -11.78 6.05 -17.75
N LEU A 403 -11.52 7.32 -18.07
CA LEU A 403 -11.06 7.77 -19.37
C LEU A 403 -9.52 7.85 -19.42
N THR A 404 -8.95 7.44 -20.54
CA THR A 404 -7.54 7.67 -20.87
C THR A 404 -7.29 9.15 -21.17
N LYS A 405 -6.02 9.56 -21.22
CA LYS A 405 -5.64 10.95 -21.51
C LYS A 405 -6.21 11.45 -22.84
N ARG A 406 -6.07 10.68 -23.93
CA ARG A 406 -6.60 11.05 -25.26
C ARG A 406 -8.13 11.19 -25.29
N GLU A 407 -8.84 10.32 -24.57
CA GLU A 407 -10.30 10.37 -24.48
C GLU A 407 -10.79 11.56 -23.65
N LYS A 408 -10.03 11.97 -22.61
CA LYS A 408 -10.29 13.20 -21.85
C LYS A 408 -10.08 14.45 -22.69
N ASP A 409 -9.04 14.45 -23.53
CA ASP A 409 -8.68 15.54 -24.42
C ASP A 409 -9.64 15.67 -25.62
N GLY A 410 -10.64 14.78 -25.72
CA GLY A 410 -11.70 14.83 -26.73
C GLY A 410 -11.30 14.26 -28.09
N HIS A 411 -10.16 13.57 -28.18
CA HIS A 411 -9.67 12.99 -29.43
C HIS A 411 -10.40 11.69 -29.83
N ASP A 412 -10.85 10.91 -28.84
CA ASP A 412 -11.49 9.61 -29.04
C ASP A 412 -12.83 9.54 -28.30
N TYR A 413 -13.92 9.19 -29.01
CA TYR A 413 -15.23 8.97 -28.39
C TYR A 413 -15.32 7.58 -27.74
N VAL A 414 -15.80 7.52 -26.50
CA VAL A 414 -15.99 6.27 -25.75
C VAL A 414 -17.48 6.02 -25.51
N GLY A 415 -17.97 4.90 -26.02
CA GLY A 415 -19.36 4.49 -25.80
C GLY A 415 -19.64 4.05 -24.36
N THR A 416 -20.89 4.19 -23.92
CA THR A 416 -21.36 3.83 -22.57
C THR A 416 -21.05 2.38 -22.19
N THR A 417 -21.15 1.43 -23.12
CA THR A 417 -20.83 0.02 -22.86
C THR A 417 -19.37 -0.17 -22.45
N MET A 418 -18.44 0.53 -23.10
CA MET A 418 -17.02 0.47 -22.75
C MET A 418 -16.77 1.12 -21.37
N LEU A 419 -17.45 2.23 -21.07
CA LEU A 419 -17.38 2.86 -19.74
C LEU A 419 -17.91 1.96 -18.64
N LEU A 420 -19.04 1.29 -18.84
CA LEU A 420 -19.58 0.31 -17.90
C LEU A 420 -18.62 -0.87 -17.73
N PHE A 421 -18.03 -1.38 -18.81
CA PHE A 421 -17.01 -2.43 -18.74
C PHE A 421 -15.78 -2.00 -17.91
N ARG A 422 -15.25 -0.79 -18.15
CA ARG A 422 -14.15 -0.22 -17.34
C ARG A 422 -14.57 0.00 -15.89
N GLY A 423 -15.80 0.42 -15.65
CA GLY A 423 -16.40 0.55 -14.32
C GLY A 423 -16.47 -0.79 -13.59
N THR A 424 -16.86 -1.88 -14.26
CA THR A 424 -16.85 -3.22 -13.69
C THR A 424 -15.43 -3.67 -13.33
N ARG A 425 -14.42 -3.37 -14.16
CA ARG A 425 -13.02 -3.67 -13.83
C ARG A 425 -12.56 -2.97 -12.56
N MET A 426 -13.07 -1.78 -12.25
CA MET A 426 -12.75 -1.06 -11.00
C MET A 426 -13.23 -1.78 -9.74
N TYR A 427 -14.21 -2.67 -9.85
CA TYR A 427 -14.65 -3.49 -8.72
C TYR A 427 -13.53 -4.42 -8.23
N PHE A 428 -12.78 -4.99 -9.17
CA PHE A 428 -11.66 -5.90 -8.95
C PHE A 428 -10.31 -5.20 -8.80
N ASN A 429 -10.21 -3.92 -9.19
CA ASN A 429 -8.99 -3.13 -9.11
C ASN A 429 -8.73 -2.61 -7.68
N LEU A 430 -8.47 -3.54 -6.76
CA LEU A 430 -8.23 -3.28 -5.34
C LEU A 430 -7.03 -2.35 -5.11
N ARG A 431 -6.00 -2.43 -5.97
CA ARG A 431 -4.78 -1.61 -5.89
C ARG A 431 -4.85 -0.28 -6.63
N ARG A 432 -5.97 0.04 -7.29
CA ARG A 432 -6.14 1.26 -8.10
C ARG A 432 -5.13 1.38 -9.24
N VAL A 433 -4.68 0.25 -9.81
CA VAL A 433 -3.72 0.23 -10.91
C VAL A 433 -4.26 1.03 -12.10
N GLY A 434 -3.47 1.98 -12.61
CA GLY A 434 -3.81 2.83 -13.75
C GLY A 434 -4.85 3.92 -13.44
N VAL A 435 -5.20 4.14 -12.17
CA VAL A 435 -6.22 5.11 -11.75
C VAL A 435 -5.68 5.97 -10.60
N ARG A 436 -6.31 7.13 -10.36
CA ARG A 436 -5.99 8.03 -9.25
C ARG A 436 -5.95 7.27 -7.92
N GLY A 437 -4.84 7.43 -7.19
CA GLY A 437 -4.63 6.75 -5.92
C GLY A 437 -4.08 5.32 -6.06
N GLU A 438 -3.43 4.99 -7.18
CA GLU A 438 -2.64 3.75 -7.32
C GLU A 438 -1.72 3.52 -6.12
N ILE A 439 -1.73 2.32 -5.55
CA ILE A 439 -0.75 1.91 -4.54
C ILE A 439 0.53 1.52 -5.27
N SER A 440 1.55 2.36 -5.12
CA SER A 440 2.85 2.23 -5.77
C SER A 440 3.39 0.81 -5.75
N MET A 441 4.01 0.44 -6.86
CA MET A 441 4.49 -0.91 -7.15
C MET A 441 5.97 -0.76 -7.44
N LYS A 442 6.81 -1.51 -6.72
CA LYS A 442 8.22 -1.64 -7.08
C LYS A 442 8.28 -2.09 -8.55
N ARG A 443 8.91 -1.27 -9.40
CA ARG A 443 9.17 -1.41 -10.84
C ARG A 443 8.26 -2.40 -11.60
N ARG A 444 7.33 -1.89 -12.43
CA ARG A 444 6.59 -2.72 -13.41
C ARG A 444 7.60 -3.36 -14.38
N LYS A 445 8.02 -4.59 -14.12
CA LYS A 445 8.83 -5.36 -15.09
C LYS A 445 7.93 -5.64 -16.30
N THR A 446 8.37 -5.22 -17.49
CA THR A 446 7.69 -5.51 -18.74
C THR A 446 7.83 -7.01 -19.03
N ILE A 447 6.83 -7.79 -18.62
CA ILE A 447 6.77 -9.23 -18.79
C ILE A 447 5.73 -9.55 -19.86
N THR A 448 6.05 -10.45 -20.78
CA THR A 448 5.09 -10.90 -21.79
C THR A 448 3.94 -11.67 -21.17
N ARG A 449 2.73 -11.55 -21.75
CA ARG A 449 1.53 -12.26 -21.28
C ARG A 449 1.74 -13.76 -21.12
N ALA A 450 2.42 -14.41 -22.07
CA ALA A 450 2.72 -15.84 -22.00
C ALA A 450 3.63 -16.20 -20.81
N ARG A 451 4.72 -15.44 -20.59
CA ARG A 451 5.64 -15.68 -19.48
C ARG A 451 4.96 -15.48 -18.12
N LEU A 452 4.15 -14.42 -17.99
CA LEU A 452 3.39 -14.19 -16.77
C LEU A 452 2.35 -15.29 -16.53
N LEU A 453 1.65 -15.74 -17.57
CA LEU A 453 0.66 -16.80 -17.48
C LEU A 453 1.29 -18.13 -17.03
N CYS A 454 2.45 -18.50 -17.59
CA CYS A 454 3.20 -19.69 -17.14
C CYS A 454 3.64 -19.56 -15.67
N ALA A 455 4.20 -18.41 -15.29
CA ALA A 455 4.63 -18.16 -13.91
C ALA A 455 3.46 -18.25 -12.92
N LYS A 456 2.30 -17.67 -13.27
CA LYS A 456 1.10 -17.72 -12.44
C LYS A 456 0.46 -19.11 -12.43
N GLY A 457 0.50 -19.85 -13.53
CA GLY A 457 0.07 -21.25 -13.56
C GLY A 457 0.91 -22.15 -12.65
N ALA A 458 2.23 -21.99 -12.68
CA ALA A 458 3.13 -22.70 -11.77
C ALA A 458 2.89 -22.31 -10.30
N GLU A 459 2.65 -21.02 -10.03
CA GLU A 459 2.29 -20.53 -8.70
C GLU A 459 0.97 -21.13 -8.21
N VAL A 460 -0.07 -21.19 -9.04
CA VAL A 460 -1.35 -21.84 -8.70
C VAL A 460 -1.11 -23.31 -8.33
N LEU A 461 -0.38 -24.06 -9.14
CA LEU A 461 -0.11 -25.48 -8.87
C LEU A 461 0.63 -25.67 -7.54
N ALA A 462 1.69 -24.89 -7.30
CA ALA A 462 2.47 -24.98 -6.07
C ALA A 462 1.64 -24.62 -4.84
N MET A 463 0.92 -23.49 -4.87
CA MET A 463 0.09 -23.04 -3.74
C MET A 463 -1.08 -24.00 -3.49
N TYR A 464 -1.66 -24.58 -4.54
CA TYR A 464 -2.72 -25.58 -4.42
C TYR A 464 -2.24 -26.81 -3.64
N LEU A 465 -1.10 -27.39 -4.03
CA LEU A 465 -0.55 -28.58 -3.38
C LEU A 465 -0.17 -28.32 -1.91
N ILE A 466 0.39 -27.14 -1.62
CA ILE A 466 0.71 -26.74 -0.24
C ILE A 466 -0.57 -26.59 0.59
N MET A 467 -1.61 -25.96 0.03
CA MET A 467 -2.90 -25.79 0.71
C MET A 467 -3.57 -27.15 0.98
N ASP A 468 -3.60 -28.02 -0.02
CA ASP A 468 -4.16 -29.38 0.08
C ASP A 468 -3.45 -30.18 1.18
N ALA A 469 -2.11 -30.21 1.17
CA ALA A 469 -1.32 -30.87 2.20
C ALA A 469 -1.55 -30.29 3.61
N ALA A 470 -1.69 -28.96 3.72
CA ALA A 470 -1.95 -28.30 5.00
C ALA A 470 -3.36 -28.60 5.54
N MET A 471 -4.35 -28.73 4.67
CA MET A 471 -5.74 -29.02 5.06
C MET A 471 -5.96 -30.52 5.35
N SER A 472 -5.16 -31.41 4.77
CA SER A 472 -5.14 -32.84 5.11
C SER A 472 -4.38 -33.17 6.41
N ALA A 473 -3.76 -32.17 7.06
CA ALA A 473 -3.07 -32.38 8.34
C ALA A 473 -4.07 -32.78 9.45
N PRO A 474 -3.69 -33.71 10.35
CA PRO A 474 -4.58 -34.11 11.43
C PRO A 474 -4.88 -32.92 12.36
N PRO A 475 -6.11 -32.86 12.92
CA PRO A 475 -6.46 -31.79 13.85
C PRO A 475 -5.57 -31.86 15.10
N PRO A 476 -5.24 -30.71 15.71
CA PRO A 476 -4.43 -30.66 16.91
C PRO A 476 -5.16 -31.30 18.10
N GLU A 477 -4.38 -31.82 19.05
CA GLU A 477 -4.97 -32.41 20.26
C GLU A 477 -5.73 -31.36 21.09
N ASN A 478 -6.93 -31.71 21.54
CA ASN A 478 -7.85 -30.79 22.24
C ASN A 478 -7.24 -30.09 23.46
N HIS A 479 -6.28 -30.75 24.13
CA HIS A 479 -5.63 -30.21 25.32
C HIS A 479 -4.67 -29.05 25.00
N LEU A 480 -4.20 -28.91 23.75
CA LEU A 480 -3.29 -27.85 23.30
C LEU A 480 -4.03 -26.54 22.94
N ILE A 481 -5.30 -26.66 22.53
CA ILE A 481 -6.14 -25.55 22.02
C ILE A 481 -7.23 -25.09 23.00
N THR A 482 -7.04 -25.31 24.31
CA THR A 482 -8.04 -24.95 25.33
C THR A 482 -8.26 -23.43 25.41
N ARG A 483 -9.41 -23.01 25.94
CA ARG A 483 -9.76 -21.58 26.11
C ARG A 483 -8.80 -20.84 27.02
N GLU A 484 -8.29 -21.50 28.04
CA GLU A 484 -7.31 -20.91 28.95
C GLU A 484 -6.03 -20.57 28.19
N LYS A 485 -5.58 -21.48 27.31
CA LYS A 485 -4.43 -21.30 26.41
C LYS A 485 -4.70 -20.29 25.29
N GLN A 486 -5.94 -19.86 25.04
CA GLN A 486 -6.23 -18.78 24.09
C GLN A 486 -5.96 -17.38 24.69
N THR A 487 -6.13 -17.21 26.01
CA THR A 487 -6.12 -15.87 26.63
C THR A 487 -4.71 -15.29 26.82
N LEU A 488 -4.63 -13.95 26.77
CA LEU A 488 -3.38 -13.17 26.89
C LEU A 488 -2.86 -13.04 28.32
N SER A 489 -3.74 -13.16 29.32
CA SER A 489 -3.49 -12.77 30.71
C SER A 489 -3.20 -13.95 31.64
N LYS A 490 -3.57 -15.17 31.25
CA LYS A 490 -3.25 -16.40 31.98
C LYS A 490 -2.19 -17.19 31.24
N LEU A 491 -0.96 -16.67 31.24
CA LEU A 491 0.25 -17.43 30.93
C LEU A 491 0.59 -18.38 32.10
N SER A 492 -0.38 -19.15 32.60
CA SER A 492 -0.13 -20.19 33.61
C SER A 492 1.01 -21.06 33.09
N THR A 493 2.16 -21.03 33.77
CA THR A 493 3.47 -21.61 33.38
C THR A 493 3.35 -22.58 32.19
N PRO A 494 3.40 -22.07 30.94
CA PRO A 494 3.13 -22.91 29.79
C PRO A 494 4.19 -24.00 29.73
N SER A 495 3.77 -25.23 29.46
CA SER A 495 4.74 -26.30 29.22
C SER A 495 5.58 -25.97 27.98
N LEU A 496 6.76 -26.58 27.85
CA LEU A 496 7.57 -26.42 26.64
C LEU A 496 6.80 -26.88 25.38
N GLU A 497 5.96 -27.90 25.54
CA GLU A 497 5.03 -28.40 24.52
C GLU A 497 4.02 -27.32 24.10
N ASP A 498 3.42 -26.62 25.06
CA ASP A 498 2.48 -25.52 24.78
C ASP A 498 3.14 -24.37 24.03
N LEU A 499 4.36 -24.02 24.41
CA LEU A 499 5.13 -22.96 23.75
C LEU A 499 5.51 -23.38 22.32
N GLY A 500 5.95 -24.62 22.15
CA GLY A 500 6.25 -25.21 20.85
C GLY A 500 5.03 -25.22 19.93
N PHE A 501 3.91 -25.75 20.42
CA PHE A 501 2.65 -25.81 19.67
C PHE A 501 2.15 -24.41 19.29
N ARG A 502 2.23 -23.43 20.19
CA ARG A 502 1.88 -22.03 19.88
C ARG A 502 2.75 -21.46 18.76
N LEU A 503 4.06 -21.63 18.84
CA LEU A 503 5.00 -21.10 17.85
C LEU A 503 4.76 -21.74 16.48
N PHE A 504 4.77 -23.07 16.40
CA PHE A 504 4.59 -23.79 15.14
C PHE A 504 3.18 -23.66 14.59
N GLY A 505 2.16 -23.69 15.44
CA GLY A 505 0.77 -23.45 15.06
C GLY A 505 0.55 -22.03 14.52
N THR A 506 1.23 -21.03 15.08
CA THR A 506 1.22 -19.67 14.55
C THR A 506 1.89 -19.61 13.17
N LEU A 507 3.08 -20.19 13.01
CA LEU A 507 3.77 -20.25 11.71
C LEU A 507 2.92 -20.96 10.65
N GLY A 508 2.29 -22.08 11.01
CA GLY A 508 1.38 -22.82 10.14
C GLY A 508 0.16 -21.99 9.73
N TYR A 509 -0.48 -21.30 10.68
CA TYR A 509 -1.62 -20.41 10.41
C TYR A 509 -1.27 -19.30 9.40
N TRP A 510 -0.13 -18.62 9.61
CA TRP A 510 0.34 -17.58 8.70
C TRP A 510 0.74 -18.11 7.34
N LEU A 511 1.35 -19.30 7.27
CA LEU A 511 1.66 -19.98 6.02
C LEU A 511 0.39 -20.29 5.23
N VAL A 512 -0.62 -20.90 5.86
CA VAL A 512 -1.90 -21.22 5.21
C VAL A 512 -2.58 -19.95 4.70
N THR A 513 -2.62 -18.89 5.50
CA THR A 513 -3.23 -17.62 5.08
C THR A 513 -2.45 -16.96 3.93
N TYR A 514 -1.12 -17.02 3.97
CA TYR A 514 -0.26 -16.53 2.88
C TYR A 514 -0.50 -17.29 1.57
N VAL A 515 -0.54 -18.63 1.65
CA VAL A 515 -0.78 -19.52 0.50
C VAL A 515 -2.18 -19.28 -0.07
N CYS A 516 -3.21 -19.15 0.78
CA CYS A 516 -4.59 -18.85 0.37
C CYS A 516 -4.66 -17.55 -0.44
N ASN A 517 -4.10 -16.45 0.09
CA ASN A 517 -4.10 -15.15 -0.57
C ASN A 517 -3.38 -15.18 -1.93
N ARG A 518 -2.26 -15.89 -2.01
CA ARG A 518 -1.49 -16.04 -3.25
C ARG A 518 -2.21 -16.91 -4.26
N LEU A 519 -2.81 -18.02 -3.83
CA LEU A 519 -3.60 -18.90 -4.68
C LEU A 519 -4.77 -18.13 -5.30
N ASN A 520 -5.56 -17.42 -4.49
CA ASN A 520 -6.69 -16.62 -4.97
C ASN A 520 -6.25 -15.53 -5.95
N HIS A 521 -5.17 -14.82 -5.65
CA HIS A 521 -4.62 -13.81 -6.54
C HIS A 521 -4.08 -14.40 -7.86
N ALA A 522 -3.38 -15.54 -7.80
CA ALA A 522 -2.82 -16.20 -8.98
C ALA A 522 -3.92 -16.81 -9.87
N CYS A 523 -4.95 -17.42 -9.28
CA CYS A 523 -6.13 -17.89 -10.00
C CYS A 523 -6.82 -16.74 -10.73
N ALA A 524 -7.06 -15.62 -10.05
CA ALA A 524 -7.66 -14.44 -10.68
C ALA A 524 -6.79 -13.89 -11.83
N ALA A 525 -5.46 -13.90 -11.67
CA ALA A 525 -4.52 -13.51 -12.71
C ALA A 525 -4.58 -14.44 -13.92
N VAL A 526 -4.49 -15.75 -13.72
CA VAL A 526 -4.55 -16.75 -14.79
C VAL A 526 -5.85 -16.63 -15.56
N VAL A 527 -6.99 -16.55 -14.87
CA VAL A 527 -8.30 -16.42 -15.52
C VAL A 527 -8.34 -15.15 -16.35
N SER A 528 -8.08 -13.99 -15.73
CA SER A 528 -8.20 -12.67 -16.37
C SER A 528 -7.24 -12.50 -17.56
N LEU A 529 -5.99 -12.95 -17.39
CA LEU A 529 -4.99 -12.95 -18.47
C LEU A 529 -5.32 -13.96 -19.55
N SER A 530 -5.98 -15.09 -19.28
CA SER A 530 -6.32 -16.05 -20.34
C SER A 530 -7.40 -15.50 -21.28
N ILE A 531 -8.42 -14.85 -20.73
CA ILE A 531 -9.52 -14.27 -21.51
C ILE A 531 -9.25 -12.84 -22.01
N GLY A 532 -8.10 -12.26 -21.68
CA GLY A 532 -7.68 -10.95 -22.17
C GLY A 532 -8.39 -9.76 -21.51
N LEU A 533 -8.90 -9.94 -20.28
CA LEU A 533 -9.54 -8.86 -19.50
C LEU A 533 -8.54 -7.91 -18.84
N SER A 534 -7.28 -8.32 -18.72
CA SER A 534 -6.21 -7.56 -18.08
C SER A 534 -4.90 -7.72 -18.84
N GLN A 535 -3.98 -6.79 -18.59
CA GLN A 535 -2.61 -6.84 -19.08
C GLN A 535 -1.66 -7.26 -17.97
N PRO A 536 -0.44 -7.73 -18.30
CA PRO A 536 0.56 -8.10 -17.29
C PRO A 536 0.83 -7.02 -16.25
N GLU A 537 0.72 -5.75 -16.63
CA GLU A 537 0.95 -4.60 -15.75
C GLU A 537 -0.15 -4.41 -14.70
N ASP A 538 -1.32 -5.01 -14.90
CA ASP A 538 -2.45 -4.97 -13.96
C ASP A 538 -2.24 -5.90 -12.74
N TRP A 539 -1.22 -6.77 -12.78
CA TRP A 539 -0.98 -7.84 -11.79
C TRP A 539 0.35 -7.67 -11.04
N PRO A 540 0.48 -6.63 -10.21
CA PRO A 540 1.70 -6.43 -9.43
C PRO A 540 1.94 -7.49 -8.36
N HIS A 541 3.15 -7.47 -7.80
CA HIS A 541 3.50 -8.30 -6.65
C HIS A 541 2.54 -8.06 -5.48
N LEU A 542 1.98 -9.14 -4.96
CA LEU A 542 0.98 -9.11 -3.90
C LEU A 542 1.59 -8.66 -2.57
N ASN A 543 2.77 -9.19 -2.26
CA ASN A 543 3.52 -9.02 -1.02
C ASN A 543 4.81 -8.24 -1.29
N GLY A 544 5.30 -7.54 -0.27
CA GLY A 544 6.62 -6.91 -0.29
C GLY A 544 7.73 -7.83 0.22
N SER A 545 8.88 -7.24 0.54
CA SER A 545 10.05 -8.00 1.01
C SER A 545 9.87 -8.53 2.43
N ILE A 546 10.27 -9.78 2.67
CA ILE A 546 10.36 -10.41 3.99
C ILE A 546 11.39 -9.69 4.88
N SER A 547 12.37 -8.99 4.27
CA SER A 547 13.36 -8.21 5.00
C SER A 547 12.74 -7.05 5.80
N ALA A 548 11.49 -6.67 5.54
CA ALA A 548 10.75 -5.67 6.30
C ALA A 548 10.02 -6.24 7.55
N CYS A 549 10.00 -7.56 7.74
CA CYS A 549 9.26 -8.23 8.83
C CYS A 549 9.95 -8.22 10.20
N TYR A 550 10.89 -7.30 10.44
CA TYR A 550 11.52 -7.12 11.77
C TYR A 550 10.77 -6.11 12.64
N THR A 551 9.64 -5.60 12.17
CA THR A 551 8.69 -4.78 12.95
C THR A 551 7.26 -5.21 12.64
N VAL A 552 6.34 -5.10 13.59
CA VAL A 552 4.90 -5.40 13.39
C VAL A 552 4.33 -4.42 12.35
N ARG A 553 4.77 -3.16 12.41
CA ARG A 553 4.42 -2.13 11.40
C ARG A 553 4.93 -2.52 10.01
N GLY A 554 6.16 -3.02 9.90
CA GLY A 554 6.76 -3.46 8.64
C GLY A 554 6.10 -4.72 8.08
N PHE A 555 5.76 -5.68 8.94
CA PHE A 555 5.00 -6.88 8.56
C PHE A 555 3.69 -6.51 7.86
N TRP A 556 2.85 -5.68 8.49
CA TRP A 556 1.55 -5.29 7.91
C TRP A 556 1.66 -4.23 6.80
N GLY A 557 2.57 -3.27 6.96
CA GLY A 557 2.67 -2.10 6.11
C GLY A 557 3.49 -2.31 4.83
N LYS A 558 4.47 -3.22 4.85
CA LYS A 558 5.40 -3.43 3.73
C LYS A 558 5.33 -4.86 3.17
N PHE A 559 5.33 -5.89 4.03
CA PHE A 559 5.37 -7.29 3.57
C PHE A 559 4.00 -7.87 3.22
N TRP A 560 3.00 -7.70 4.08
CA TRP A 560 1.68 -8.30 3.91
C TRP A 560 0.99 -7.82 2.63
N HIS A 561 -0.08 -8.50 2.21
CA HIS A 561 -0.71 -8.21 0.93
C HIS A 561 -1.17 -6.74 0.84
N GLN A 562 -0.90 -6.07 -0.27
CA GLN A 562 -1.24 -4.64 -0.43
C GLN A 562 -2.63 -4.38 -1.05
N LEU A 563 -3.42 -5.44 -1.28
CA LEU A 563 -4.73 -5.36 -1.95
C LEU A 563 -5.70 -4.36 -1.28
N TYR A 564 -5.89 -4.46 0.03
CA TYR A 564 -6.90 -3.67 0.74
C TYR A 564 -6.34 -2.39 1.39
N ARG A 565 -5.12 -1.97 1.03
CA ARG A 565 -4.45 -0.82 1.65
C ARG A 565 -5.31 0.44 1.55
N LYS A 566 -5.72 0.84 0.33
CA LYS A 566 -6.57 2.03 0.14
C LYS A 566 -7.93 1.89 0.82
N THR A 567 -8.53 0.71 0.75
CA THR A 567 -9.84 0.45 1.36
C THR A 567 -9.80 0.71 2.85
N PHE A 568 -8.85 0.10 3.57
CA PHE A 568 -8.79 0.21 5.03
C PHE A 568 -8.21 1.54 5.52
N THR A 569 -7.25 2.14 4.82
CA THR A 569 -6.75 3.48 5.19
C THR A 569 -7.79 4.55 4.91
N GLY A 570 -8.49 4.49 3.75
CA GLY A 570 -9.54 5.46 3.42
C GLY A 570 -10.67 5.47 4.45
N LEU A 571 -11.10 4.31 4.92
CA LEU A 571 -12.08 4.20 6.02
C LEU A 571 -11.51 4.67 7.36
N GLY A 572 -10.26 4.30 7.65
CA GLY A 572 -9.53 4.74 8.83
C GLY A 572 -9.33 6.26 8.86
N ASP A 573 -9.29 6.91 7.71
CA ASP A 573 -9.17 8.35 7.54
C ASP A 573 -10.52 9.07 7.64
N PHE A 574 -11.56 8.50 7.03
CA PHE A 574 -12.88 9.12 6.95
C PHE A 574 -13.44 9.54 8.31
N VAL A 575 -13.39 8.66 9.31
CA VAL A 575 -13.96 8.92 10.64
C VAL A 575 -13.19 10.05 11.35
N PRO A 576 -11.85 9.99 11.51
CA PRO A 576 -11.04 11.09 11.99
C PRO A 576 -11.27 12.40 11.24
N ASP A 577 -11.30 12.40 9.91
CA ASP A 577 -11.34 13.65 9.12
C ASP A 577 -12.72 14.28 9.04
N ARG A 578 -13.78 13.48 8.89
CA ARG A 578 -15.12 13.97 8.56
C ARG A 578 -16.09 13.94 9.73
N LEU A 579 -15.92 12.99 10.67
CA LEU A 579 -16.83 12.86 11.82
C LEU A 579 -16.26 13.52 13.07
N LEU A 580 -14.98 13.24 13.35
CA LEU A 580 -14.32 13.72 14.56
C LEU A 580 -13.51 15.01 14.34
N CYS A 581 -13.28 15.37 13.07
CA CYS A 581 -12.45 16.50 12.65
C CYS A 581 -11.09 16.53 13.38
N LEU A 582 -10.49 15.35 13.59
CA LEU A 582 -9.18 15.22 14.21
C LEU A 582 -8.13 15.79 13.27
N ARG A 583 -7.34 16.71 13.80
CA ARG A 583 -6.18 17.25 13.09
C ARG A 583 -5.22 16.11 12.72
N ARG A 584 -4.84 16.01 11.43
CA ARG A 584 -3.90 14.99 10.93
C ARG A 584 -2.54 15.17 11.65
N GLY A 585 -1.64 14.19 11.54
CA GLY A 585 -0.29 14.17 12.15
C GLY A 585 -0.18 14.15 13.69
N THR A 586 -1.26 14.40 14.42
CA THR A 586 -1.27 14.14 15.87
C THR A 586 -1.15 12.65 16.16
N LEU A 587 -0.51 12.27 17.28
CA LEU A 587 -0.47 10.87 17.72
C LEU A 587 -1.88 10.28 17.87
N LEU A 588 -2.84 11.09 18.33
CA LEU A 588 -4.24 10.70 18.40
C LEU A 588 -4.78 10.36 17.01
N SER A 589 -4.59 11.23 16.01
CA SER A 589 -5.03 10.96 14.63
C SER A 589 -4.32 9.73 14.06
N ARG A 590 -3.00 9.62 14.23
CA ARG A 590 -2.19 8.49 13.77
C ARG A 590 -2.68 7.16 14.35
N TYR A 591 -2.85 7.09 15.67
CA TYR A 591 -3.29 5.87 16.32
C TYR A 591 -4.78 5.63 16.12
N THR A 592 -5.66 6.64 16.17
CA THR A 592 -7.08 6.45 15.85
C THR A 592 -7.26 5.92 14.43
N ARG A 593 -6.55 6.46 13.43
CA ARG A 593 -6.54 5.92 12.06
C ARG A 593 -6.05 4.48 12.05
N LEU A 594 -4.93 4.19 12.70
CA LEU A 594 -4.36 2.85 12.80
C LEU A 594 -5.37 1.85 13.41
N PHE A 595 -5.95 2.19 14.56
CA PHE A 595 -6.97 1.41 15.25
C PHE A 595 -8.20 1.17 14.37
N LEU A 596 -8.70 2.21 13.70
CA LEU A 596 -9.87 2.09 12.81
C LEU A 596 -9.56 1.27 11.56
N THR A 597 -8.38 1.40 10.97
CA THR A 597 -7.90 0.59 9.84
C THR A 597 -7.84 -0.89 10.24
N PHE A 598 -7.26 -1.22 11.40
CA PHE A 598 -7.23 -2.60 11.89
C PHE A 598 -8.60 -3.10 12.34
N LEU A 599 -9.44 -2.25 12.93
CA LEU A 599 -10.82 -2.62 13.26
C LEU A 599 -11.63 -2.95 12.00
N ALA A 600 -11.51 -2.15 10.94
CA ALA A 600 -12.14 -2.43 9.66
C ALA A 600 -11.65 -3.78 9.08
N SER A 601 -10.36 -4.08 9.21
CA SER A 601 -9.81 -5.39 8.86
C SER A 601 -10.39 -6.52 9.73
N GLY A 602 -10.55 -6.30 11.04
CA GLY A 602 -11.18 -7.26 11.94
C GLY A 602 -12.65 -7.54 11.61
N LEU A 603 -13.42 -6.50 11.28
CA LEU A 603 -14.83 -6.63 10.87
C LEU A 603 -14.99 -7.45 9.59
N MET A 604 -14.02 -7.38 8.66
CA MET A 604 -13.99 -8.27 7.49
C MET A 604 -14.00 -9.74 7.90
N HIS A 605 -13.22 -10.08 8.94
CA HIS A 605 -13.02 -11.44 9.41
C HIS A 605 -14.11 -11.91 10.40
N HIS A 606 -15.12 -11.08 10.70
CA HIS A 606 -16.24 -11.46 11.58
C HIS A 606 -17.05 -12.64 10.99
N CYS A 607 -17.13 -12.72 9.66
CA CYS A 607 -17.86 -13.78 8.97
C CYS A 607 -17.34 -15.18 9.33
N ILE A 608 -16.04 -15.32 9.61
CA ILE A 608 -15.41 -16.59 10.00
C ILE A 608 -16.09 -17.14 11.26
N GLY A 609 -16.26 -16.31 12.29
CA GLY A 609 -16.88 -16.74 13.53
C GLY A 609 -18.35 -17.15 13.37
N HIS A 610 -19.05 -16.54 12.41
CA HIS A 610 -20.42 -16.95 12.07
C HIS A 610 -20.46 -18.28 11.32
N LEU A 611 -19.64 -18.42 10.27
CA LEU A 611 -19.63 -19.59 9.39
C LEU A 611 -19.09 -20.84 10.09
N TYR A 612 -18.07 -20.67 10.94
CA TYR A 612 -17.50 -21.75 11.73
C TYR A 612 -18.26 -21.96 13.04
N SER A 613 -19.34 -21.20 13.29
CA SER A 613 -20.18 -21.33 14.48
C SER A 613 -19.39 -21.24 15.78
N PHE A 614 -18.51 -20.24 15.89
CA PHE A 614 -17.76 -19.97 17.12
C PHE A 614 -18.71 -19.78 18.30
N ALA A 615 -18.22 -20.13 19.47
CA ALA A 615 -18.97 -19.89 20.69
C ALA A 615 -19.22 -18.39 20.92
N ALA A 616 -20.29 -18.08 21.67
CA ALA A 616 -20.76 -16.71 21.85
C ALA A 616 -19.69 -15.75 22.42
N ASP A 617 -18.81 -16.23 23.29
CA ASP A 617 -17.72 -15.47 23.89
C ASP A 617 -16.49 -15.32 22.98
N GLU A 618 -16.39 -16.13 21.92
CA GLU A 618 -15.31 -16.10 20.93
C GLU A 618 -15.74 -15.41 19.63
N ARG A 619 -16.98 -14.91 19.56
CA ARG A 619 -17.57 -14.31 18.37
C ARG A 619 -16.76 -13.13 17.80
N PHE A 620 -16.08 -12.38 18.67
CA PHE A 620 -15.28 -11.20 18.31
C PHE A 620 -13.77 -11.46 18.32
N ALA A 621 -13.35 -12.72 18.27
CA ALA A 621 -11.94 -13.12 18.36
C ALA A 621 -11.08 -12.45 17.28
N SER A 622 -11.56 -12.42 16.04
CA SER A 622 -10.85 -11.79 14.92
C SER A 622 -10.63 -10.29 15.16
N GLU A 623 -11.66 -9.57 15.58
CA GLU A 623 -11.60 -8.13 15.84
C GLU A 623 -10.59 -7.82 16.94
N TRP A 624 -10.61 -8.58 18.03
CA TRP A 624 -9.63 -8.44 19.10
C TRP A 624 -8.21 -8.68 18.59
N PHE A 625 -7.98 -9.72 17.81
CA PHE A 625 -6.68 -10.01 17.21
C PHE A 625 -6.18 -8.83 16.36
N TYR A 626 -7.01 -8.27 15.48
CA TYR A 626 -6.60 -7.18 14.60
C TYR A 626 -6.40 -5.86 15.36
N VAL A 627 -7.28 -5.52 16.30
CA VAL A 627 -7.11 -4.34 17.16
C VAL A 627 -5.82 -4.42 17.97
N LEU A 628 -5.43 -5.61 18.44
CA LEU A 628 -4.16 -5.80 19.13
C LEU A 628 -2.94 -5.52 18.24
N GLN A 629 -3.04 -5.69 16.92
CA GLN A 629 -1.93 -5.33 16.02
C GLN A 629 -1.64 -3.81 16.08
N ALA A 630 -2.69 -2.98 16.16
CA ALA A 630 -2.54 -1.55 16.37
C ALA A 630 -1.86 -1.22 17.71
N VAL A 631 -2.21 -1.96 18.78
CA VAL A 631 -1.56 -1.85 20.09
C VAL A 631 -0.08 -2.26 20.02
N GLY A 632 0.22 -3.38 19.35
CA GLY A 632 1.59 -3.87 19.16
C GLY A 632 2.46 -2.88 18.41
N ILE A 633 1.91 -2.24 17.37
CA ILE A 633 2.59 -1.18 16.62
C ILE A 633 2.79 0.07 17.49
N ALA A 634 1.79 0.50 18.26
CA ALA A 634 1.93 1.65 19.15
C ALA A 634 2.99 1.43 20.24
N PHE A 635 3.06 0.21 20.78
CA PHE A 635 4.10 -0.21 21.73
C PHE A 635 5.48 -0.22 21.07
N GLU A 636 5.59 -0.81 19.88
CA GLU A 636 6.82 -0.84 19.09
C GLU A 636 7.35 0.56 18.79
N ASP A 637 6.47 1.47 18.33
CA ASP A 637 6.82 2.88 18.10
C ASP A 637 7.32 3.56 19.39
N ALA A 638 6.69 3.28 20.54
CA ALA A 638 7.12 3.83 21.82
C ALA A 638 8.51 3.33 22.25
N VAL A 639 8.78 2.03 22.07
CA VAL A 639 10.11 1.44 22.34
C VAL A 639 11.18 2.03 21.43
N GLN A 640 10.87 2.19 20.14
CA GLN A 640 11.77 2.83 19.17
C GLN A 640 12.06 4.29 19.56
N ALA A 641 11.03 5.04 19.98
CA ALA A 641 11.20 6.40 20.47
C ALA A 641 12.08 6.48 21.73
N MET A 642 11.88 5.57 22.69
CA MET A 642 12.68 5.53 23.94
C MET A 642 14.14 5.14 23.69
N THR A 643 14.40 4.30 22.68
CA THR A 643 15.75 3.82 22.33
C THR A 643 16.42 4.65 21.24
N ALA A 644 15.77 5.70 20.73
CA ALA A 644 16.27 6.52 19.63
C ALA A 644 17.64 7.17 19.90
N HIS A 645 17.96 7.44 21.17
CA HIS A 645 19.25 8.02 21.59
C HIS A 645 20.37 6.99 21.74
N ILE A 646 20.04 5.69 21.69
CA ILE A 646 21.00 4.59 21.87
C ILE A 646 21.45 4.12 20.49
N HIS A 647 22.75 4.17 20.23
CA HIS A 647 23.30 3.65 18.98
C HIS A 647 23.32 2.12 19.00
N ILE A 648 22.30 1.50 18.41
CA ILE A 648 22.18 0.06 18.23
C ILE A 648 22.51 -0.26 16.76
N PRO A 649 23.51 -1.11 16.48
CA PRO A 649 23.81 -1.57 15.11
C PRO A 649 22.56 -2.15 14.43
N ILE A 650 22.41 -1.86 13.13
CA ILE A 650 21.19 -2.24 12.39
C ILE A 650 20.96 -3.75 12.33
N SER A 651 22.03 -4.55 12.32
CA SER A 651 21.95 -6.01 12.38
C SER A 651 21.31 -6.49 13.69
N ILE A 652 21.73 -5.94 14.83
CA ILE A 652 21.17 -6.25 16.14
C ILE A 652 19.71 -5.79 16.21
N ARG A 653 19.42 -4.58 15.73
CA ARG A 653 18.04 -4.06 15.67
C ARG A 653 17.12 -4.98 14.87
N ARG A 654 17.59 -5.49 13.72
CA ARG A 654 16.83 -6.44 12.89
C ARG A 654 16.63 -7.78 13.61
N VAL A 655 17.66 -8.37 14.21
CA VAL A 655 17.54 -9.64 14.95
C VAL A 655 16.55 -9.51 16.10
N VAL A 656 16.70 -8.47 16.94
CA VAL A 656 15.77 -8.19 18.04
C VAL A 656 14.35 -7.96 17.52
N GLY A 657 14.22 -7.22 16.42
CA GLY A 657 12.96 -6.97 15.76
C GLY A 657 12.25 -8.22 15.24
N TYR A 658 12.98 -9.13 14.59
CA TYR A 658 12.42 -10.42 14.15
C TYR A 658 11.95 -11.28 15.32
N LEU A 659 12.74 -11.34 16.40
CA LEU A 659 12.35 -12.05 17.62
C LEU A 659 11.11 -11.42 18.26
N TRP A 660 11.03 -10.09 18.28
CA TRP A 660 9.86 -9.35 18.74
C TRP A 660 8.61 -9.67 17.93
N VAL A 661 8.67 -9.58 16.60
CA VAL A 661 7.53 -9.91 15.72
C VAL A 661 7.10 -11.35 15.90
N LEU A 662 8.04 -12.30 15.94
CA LEU A 662 7.75 -13.72 16.14
C LEU A 662 7.06 -13.98 17.48
N MET A 663 7.58 -13.37 18.56
CA MET A 663 7.00 -13.48 19.90
C MET A 663 5.60 -12.85 19.95
N PHE A 664 5.45 -11.64 19.40
CA PHE A 664 4.18 -10.90 19.41
C PHE A 664 3.08 -11.61 18.60
N LEU A 665 3.41 -12.14 17.42
CA LEU A 665 2.48 -12.93 16.62
C LEU A 665 2.16 -14.26 17.29
N SER A 666 3.14 -14.97 17.86
CA SER A 666 2.90 -16.22 18.60
C SER A 666 2.03 -16.03 19.84
N TRP A 667 2.06 -14.83 20.43
CA TRP A 667 1.22 -14.45 21.55
C TRP A 667 -0.20 -14.02 21.11
N SER A 668 -0.34 -13.28 20.02
CA SER A 668 -1.63 -12.71 19.58
C SER A 668 -2.45 -13.63 18.67
N THR A 669 -1.82 -14.37 17.74
CA THR A 669 -2.50 -15.24 16.77
C THR A 669 -3.43 -16.31 17.39
N PRO A 670 -3.09 -16.95 18.53
CA PRO A 670 -4.00 -17.91 19.18
C PRO A 670 -5.41 -17.37 19.45
N ILE A 671 -5.57 -16.05 19.62
CA ILE A 671 -6.89 -15.43 19.83
C ILE A 671 -7.85 -15.80 18.70
N CYS A 672 -7.41 -15.70 17.45
CA CYS A 672 -8.23 -15.98 16.28
C CYS A 672 -8.06 -17.40 15.74
N SER A 673 -6.87 -18.02 15.89
CA SER A 673 -6.60 -19.34 15.33
C SER A 673 -7.17 -20.49 16.16
N TYR A 674 -7.13 -20.42 17.50
CA TYR A 674 -7.62 -21.52 18.36
C TYR A 674 -9.13 -21.75 18.25
N PRO A 675 -9.99 -20.70 18.18
CA PRO A 675 -11.40 -20.89 17.87
C PRO A 675 -11.61 -21.68 16.57
N SER A 676 -10.88 -21.33 15.51
CA SER A 676 -10.93 -22.05 14.22
C SER A 676 -10.46 -23.49 14.34
N MET A 677 -9.36 -23.75 15.06
CA MET A 677 -8.80 -25.10 15.24
C MET A 677 -9.68 -26.02 16.09
N ARG A 678 -10.56 -25.45 16.95
CA ARG A 678 -11.52 -26.21 17.76
C ARG A 678 -12.80 -26.55 17.02
N VAL A 679 -13.03 -25.91 15.87
CA VAL A 679 -14.14 -26.29 15.01
C VAL A 679 -13.82 -27.66 14.45
N GLY A 680 -14.85 -28.52 14.33
CA GLY A 680 -14.70 -29.82 13.70
C GLY A 680 -14.36 -29.68 12.21
N ASP A 681 -14.63 -30.73 11.43
CA ASP A 681 -14.36 -30.71 9.99
C ASP A 681 -15.04 -29.50 9.29
N ILE A 682 -14.23 -28.54 8.85
CA ILE A 682 -14.64 -27.36 8.07
C ILE A 682 -14.64 -27.63 6.56
N GLY A 683 -14.28 -28.85 6.16
CA GLY A 683 -14.09 -29.29 4.78
C GLY A 683 -12.85 -28.70 4.11
N GLN A 684 -12.61 -29.15 2.88
CA GLN A 684 -11.50 -28.67 2.07
C GLN A 684 -11.75 -27.26 1.53
N MET A 685 -10.68 -26.46 1.45
CA MET A 685 -10.70 -25.16 0.79
C MET A 685 -10.54 -25.31 -0.74
N VAL A 686 -9.80 -26.33 -1.18
CA VAL A 686 -9.61 -26.66 -2.59
C VAL A 686 -10.76 -27.55 -3.12
N PRO A 687 -11.12 -27.46 -4.41
CA PRO A 687 -12.22 -28.26 -4.98
C PRO A 687 -11.99 -29.78 -4.92
N PHE A 688 -10.74 -30.25 -5.00
CA PHE A 688 -10.40 -31.66 -4.98
C PHE A 688 -9.08 -31.90 -4.23
N SER A 689 -9.07 -32.83 -3.25
CA SER A 689 -7.84 -33.16 -2.54
C SER A 689 -7.04 -34.23 -3.28
N VAL A 690 -5.83 -33.88 -3.70
CA VAL A 690 -4.85 -34.78 -4.32
C VAL A 690 -4.21 -35.66 -3.24
N VAL A 691 -3.87 -35.07 -2.09
CA VAL A 691 -3.26 -35.78 -0.96
C VAL A 691 -4.20 -36.85 -0.43
N ASP A 692 -5.46 -36.54 -0.15
CA ASP A 692 -6.41 -37.54 0.34
C ASP A 692 -6.64 -38.66 -0.67
N HIS A 693 -6.60 -38.35 -1.97
CA HIS A 693 -6.76 -39.36 -3.02
C HIS A 693 -5.63 -40.41 -2.99
N PHE A 694 -4.39 -40.00 -2.73
CA PHE A 694 -3.24 -40.91 -2.64
C PHE A 694 -3.03 -41.52 -1.25
N VAL A 695 -3.51 -40.88 -0.18
CA VAL A 695 -3.39 -41.37 1.19
C VAL A 695 -4.50 -42.39 1.53
N LYS A 696 -5.68 -42.27 0.90
CA LYS A 696 -6.81 -43.20 1.09
C LYS A 696 -6.84 -44.35 0.07
N SER A 697 -6.03 -44.31 -0.99
CA SER A 697 -5.79 -45.41 -1.94
C SER A 697 -4.74 -46.38 -1.41
#